data_AF-A0A921RF84-F1
#
_entry.id   AF-A0A921RF84-F1
#
_cell.length_a   1.000
_cell.length_b   1.000
_cell.length_c   1.000
_cell.angle_alpha   90.00
_cell.angle_beta   90.00
_cell.angle_gamma   90.00
#
_symmetry.space_group_name_H-M   'P 1'
#
loop_
_entity.id
_entity.type
_entity.pdbx_description
1 polymer ?
#
loop_
_entity_poly.entity_id
_entity_poly.type
_entity_poly.pdbx_seq_one_letter_code
_entity_poly.pdbx_strand_id
1 'polypeptide(L)'
;MAGAGAVGIPRELMVQRIQSLVEEGFWDALRRLKLDVLGTDDSPIPITGYYTPRQRRPMASFFNLRSGSLVPPSLNSVGDRNNCPVPGTLINTNNMRGFQNLDIEQLLKAEAKKILDDIVSGKVEEDPSVLLRFLVTSFADLKNWKVYYNVAFPSLVFNSRMTLLNLQPASKVLTKEEAASIYTSLQKWRASSETTVVPFFLVSISSDSSASIRQLKDWKACQGNYKKLLFGFYDHGCRSDCPGWVIRNYVTFLSIRWKIEKVQFFCYREYKGNPDLEQSLIGEASFPSPCGVDDPDFLPDAIGWEGINPRKGTKEMKPKEIDLQSMNPASQDEEKQLMHLKLMGWRHFPVNIDKLSHVRVLLLGAGTLGCEVARLLTTWGVRKLTVVDSNCVATSDLVKQSLYIDKDCGVPRVTAIVTHLKERCPAVEVEGIQMEIPVPGHPVSSSKMASVLDDFKHLQTLVAANDAVFLLTDTWESRWLPTLLCASENKIAISAVLGCDSYLVMRHGAGPGTSGGTDEVITQIENLSTEDAPGHQRLGCCFCNDASSLIKPIPYETLPGLTSVASGKAVELFARMLHHPDEIHAPGDTAGMETEHQLGLLPHQLRGSLPKCGLSMELSNSSVNCMACSIAVLSEYRRRGLDFVMQAINYPTYLKDFTGVSDLKMPDTCPKIPASISVNSDKVSDVRCLLLGAGTLGCDVARILMDCGVRKLTIVDSGCVVVSNLARQSLYTSDDRGAPKATAILRHLVERCPSVDAQGIRMEIPMPGHPVSPGEAAGVLQDCERLKELVASHDAVFLLTDTRESRWLPTLLCTNENKIAITAALGYDSYLVMRHGAGPGISCDASSVATATDKLSTEDALGRQRLGCYFCNDVIAPVDSVSNRTLDQQCTVTRPGLASIASGRAADLFTRMLHHPDGIHAPGEIAGTSSGHQHGILPHQMRGSLSQYNLLTLLGYSSSNCTACSNAVLSEYRRRGMDFVMQVINEPTYLEDLTGLTDLMKSTSYSQVEWVDETDEDEFVEV
;
A
#
# COMPACT_ATOMS: atom_id res chain seq x y z
N MET A 1 33.47 -7.87 64.16
CA MET A 1 33.38 -8.81 65.29
C MET A 1 33.01 -10.17 64.74
N ALA A 2 33.87 -11.16 64.94
CA ALA A 2 33.54 -12.56 64.70
C ALA A 2 32.50 -13.02 65.72
N GLY A 3 31.56 -13.89 65.32
CA GLY A 3 30.63 -14.50 66.26
C GLY A 3 29.57 -15.39 65.62
N ALA A 4 29.75 -16.70 65.83
CA ALA A 4 28.74 -17.76 65.89
C ALA A 4 28.10 -18.25 64.59
N GLY A 5 28.40 -19.52 64.27
CA GLY A 5 27.72 -20.30 63.26
C GLY A 5 26.23 -20.48 63.60
N ALA A 6 25.38 -20.09 62.66
CA ALA A 6 24.00 -20.56 62.61
C ALA A 6 23.98 -21.86 61.80
N VAL A 7 23.73 -22.98 62.46
CA VAL A 7 23.30 -24.22 61.82
C VAL A 7 22.04 -23.89 61.02
N GLY A 8 22.18 -23.87 59.69
CA GLY A 8 21.14 -23.39 58.78
C GLY A 8 19.89 -24.26 58.83
N ILE A 9 18.75 -23.62 59.06
CA ILE A 9 17.42 -24.23 58.91
C ILE A 9 17.32 -24.80 57.49
N PRO A 10 16.88 -26.06 57.29
CA PRO A 10 16.74 -26.64 55.96
C PRO A 10 15.77 -25.80 55.10
N ARG A 11 16.28 -25.22 54.01
CA ARG A 11 15.48 -24.44 53.04
C ARG A 11 14.99 -25.34 51.92
N GLU A 12 13.73 -25.17 51.53
CA GLU A 12 13.17 -25.88 50.36
C GLU A 12 13.90 -25.46 49.08
N LEU A 13 14.18 -26.42 48.19
CA LEU A 13 14.79 -26.16 46.89
C LEU A 13 13.81 -25.40 45.97
N MET A 14 13.91 -24.07 45.99
CA MET A 14 13.21 -23.21 45.04
C MET A 14 13.89 -23.26 43.67
N VAL A 15 13.10 -23.29 42.60
CA VAL A 15 13.61 -23.29 41.21
C VAL A 15 12.99 -22.17 40.39
N GLN A 16 13.75 -21.61 39.45
CA GLN A 16 13.24 -20.68 38.44
C GLN A 16 12.55 -21.46 37.32
N ARG A 17 11.33 -21.06 36.94
CA ARG A 17 10.53 -21.74 35.92
C ARG A 17 10.97 -21.38 34.50
N ILE A 18 10.80 -22.32 33.58
CA ILE A 18 10.98 -22.10 32.14
C ILE A 18 9.82 -21.25 31.62
N GLN A 19 10.13 -20.29 30.75
CA GLN A 19 9.15 -19.54 29.98
C GLN A 19 9.29 -19.89 28.50
N SER A 20 8.16 -20.04 27.82
CA SER A 20 8.15 -20.33 26.38
C SER A 20 8.08 -19.05 25.56
N LEU A 21 8.80 -19.05 24.44
CA LEU A 21 8.65 -18.09 23.35
C LEU A 21 8.29 -18.89 22.09
N VAL A 22 7.10 -18.67 21.57
CA VAL A 22 6.62 -19.37 20.36
C VAL A 22 6.55 -18.36 19.23
N GLU A 23 7.31 -18.60 18.16
CA GLU A 23 7.36 -17.73 17.00
C GLU A 23 6.03 -17.77 16.23
N GLU A 24 5.64 -16.65 15.62
CA GLU A 24 4.43 -16.59 14.78
C GLU A 24 4.46 -17.62 13.65
N GLY A 25 5.64 -17.89 13.09
CA GLY A 25 5.84 -18.90 12.05
C GLY A 25 5.55 -20.35 12.49
N PHE A 26 5.58 -20.66 13.79
CA PHE A 26 5.12 -21.96 14.31
C PHE A 26 3.60 -22.07 14.20
N TRP A 27 2.88 -21.02 14.59
CA TRP A 27 1.41 -21.01 14.57
C TRP A 27 0.85 -20.95 13.16
N ASP A 28 1.51 -20.22 12.26
CA ASP A 28 1.17 -20.22 10.83
C ASP A 28 1.33 -21.62 10.22
N ALA A 29 2.43 -22.31 10.52
CA ALA A 29 2.65 -23.68 10.07
C ALA A 29 1.64 -24.67 10.68
N LEU A 30 1.25 -24.50 11.95
CA LEU A 30 0.21 -25.32 12.59
C LEU A 30 -1.15 -25.11 11.91
N ARG A 31 -1.50 -23.87 11.57
CA ARG A 31 -2.75 -23.54 10.88
C ARG A 31 -2.84 -24.25 9.53
N ARG A 32 -1.77 -24.21 8.74
CA ARG A 32 -1.66 -24.91 7.45
C ARG A 32 -1.73 -26.42 7.63
N LEU A 33 -0.96 -26.97 8.57
CA LEU A 33 -0.98 -28.40 8.89
C LEU A 33 -2.39 -28.86 9.28
N LYS A 34 -3.12 -28.04 10.06
CA LYS A 34 -4.49 -28.34 10.47
C LYS A 34 -5.47 -28.34 9.29
N LEU A 35 -5.35 -27.37 8.40
CA LEU A 35 -6.23 -27.21 7.23
C LEU A 35 -5.94 -28.28 6.15
N ASP A 36 -4.67 -28.48 5.83
CA ASP A 36 -4.24 -29.22 4.62
C ASP A 36 -4.03 -30.71 4.89
N VAL A 37 -3.74 -31.10 6.15
CA VAL A 37 -3.34 -32.47 6.49
C VAL A 37 -4.19 -33.09 7.58
N LEU A 38 -4.29 -32.45 8.76
CA LEU A 38 -4.92 -33.09 9.93
C LEU A 38 -6.45 -33.12 9.83
N GLY A 39 -7.08 -32.09 9.24
CA GLY A 39 -8.53 -31.99 9.17
C GLY A 39 -9.17 -32.09 10.56
N THR A 40 -9.96 -33.14 10.80
CA THR A 40 -10.62 -33.41 12.10
C THR A 40 -9.77 -34.25 13.05
N ASP A 41 -8.58 -34.70 12.67
CA ASP A 41 -7.70 -35.46 13.56
C ASP A 41 -7.15 -34.55 14.68
N ASP A 42 -7.36 -34.96 15.93
CA ASP A 42 -6.85 -34.32 17.15
C ASP A 42 -5.87 -35.22 17.91
N SER A 43 -5.37 -36.27 17.25
CA SER A 43 -4.34 -37.16 17.78
C SER A 43 -3.07 -36.39 18.17
N PRO A 44 -2.35 -36.80 19.24
CA PRO A 44 -1.13 -36.13 19.67
C PRO A 44 -0.02 -36.18 18.61
N ILE A 45 0.61 -35.03 18.35
CA ILE A 45 1.64 -34.86 17.33
C ILE A 45 3.01 -34.69 18.01
N PRO A 46 4.04 -35.46 17.63
CA PRO A 46 5.39 -35.25 18.13
C PRO A 46 5.98 -33.96 17.54
N ILE A 47 6.52 -33.10 18.41
CA ILE A 47 7.15 -31.83 18.04
C ILE A 47 8.51 -31.67 18.73
N THR A 48 9.36 -30.79 18.24
CA THR A 48 10.68 -30.52 18.82
C THR A 48 10.85 -29.04 19.14
N GLY A 49 11.14 -28.74 20.40
CA GLY A 49 11.46 -27.38 20.86
C GLY A 49 12.95 -27.23 21.15
N TYR A 50 13.37 -25.99 21.41
CA TYR A 50 14.79 -25.68 21.59
C TYR A 50 15.07 -25.04 22.94
N TYR A 51 15.93 -25.69 23.72
CA TYR A 51 16.40 -25.24 25.02
C TYR A 51 17.81 -24.65 24.92
N THR A 52 18.10 -23.63 25.74
CA THR A 52 19.42 -23.00 25.80
C THR A 52 19.78 -22.59 27.21
N PRO A 53 21.07 -22.66 27.59
CA PRO A 53 21.55 -22.01 28.80
C PRO A 53 21.37 -20.50 28.70
N ARG A 54 21.44 -19.79 29.83
CA ARG A 54 21.46 -18.32 29.84
C ARG A 54 22.59 -17.80 28.96
N GLN A 55 22.32 -16.78 28.13
CA GLN A 55 23.35 -16.16 27.27
C GLN A 55 23.48 -14.63 27.41
N ARG A 56 22.50 -13.97 28.04
CA ARG A 56 22.43 -12.50 28.18
C ARG A 56 22.26 -12.09 29.64
N ARG A 57 22.87 -10.97 30.04
CA ARG A 57 22.63 -10.29 31.33
C ARG A 57 21.62 -9.16 31.10
N PRO A 58 20.60 -8.94 31.97
CA PRO A 58 20.23 -9.69 33.16
C PRO A 58 19.15 -10.78 32.92
N MET A 59 18.70 -11.01 31.68
CA MET A 59 17.53 -11.86 31.39
C MET A 59 17.80 -13.38 31.46
N ALA A 60 16.73 -14.16 31.69
CA ALA A 60 16.74 -15.62 31.53
C ALA A 60 16.60 -16.01 30.06
N SER A 61 16.98 -17.23 29.70
CA SER A 61 16.71 -17.76 28.35
C SER A 61 15.31 -18.33 28.25
N PHE A 62 14.68 -18.14 27.07
CA PHE A 62 13.37 -18.71 26.74
C PHE A 62 13.53 -20.08 26.09
N PHE A 63 12.52 -20.92 26.26
CA PHE A 63 12.34 -22.14 25.46
C PHE A 63 11.66 -21.78 24.14
N ASN A 64 12.28 -22.10 23.01
CA ASN A 64 11.83 -21.61 21.70
C ASN A 64 11.07 -22.68 20.91
N LEU A 65 9.96 -22.28 20.30
CA LEU A 65 9.25 -23.04 19.28
C LEU A 65 9.23 -22.25 17.97
N ARG A 66 9.69 -22.87 16.88
CA ARG A 66 9.89 -22.25 15.57
C ARG A 66 9.05 -22.95 14.50
N SER A 67 8.99 -22.41 13.29
CA SER A 67 8.29 -23.06 12.17
C SER A 67 8.71 -24.53 11.95
N GLY A 68 10.01 -24.82 12.07
CA GLY A 68 10.55 -26.19 11.96
C GLY A 68 10.21 -27.13 13.13
N SER A 69 9.62 -26.65 14.22
CA SER A 69 9.31 -27.46 15.41
C SER A 69 8.20 -28.48 15.20
N LEU A 70 7.34 -28.30 14.18
CA LEU A 70 6.25 -29.23 13.86
C LEU A 70 6.70 -30.49 13.11
N VAL A 71 7.90 -30.45 12.51
CA VAL A 71 8.49 -31.59 11.82
C VAL A 71 9.39 -32.31 12.82
N PRO A 72 9.15 -33.61 13.10
CA PRO A 72 10.09 -34.39 13.90
C PRO A 72 11.47 -34.33 13.22
N PRO A 73 12.55 -34.10 13.97
CA PRO A 73 13.88 -34.06 13.40
C PRO A 73 14.14 -35.39 12.69
N SER A 74 14.28 -35.34 11.37
CA SER A 74 14.95 -36.42 10.63
C SER A 74 16.32 -36.64 11.29
N LEU A 75 16.85 -37.87 11.22
CA LEU A 75 18.10 -38.29 11.89
C LEU A 75 19.34 -37.37 11.71
N ASN A 76 19.25 -36.29 10.94
CA ASN A 76 20.33 -35.36 10.60
C ASN A 76 20.13 -33.89 11.04
N SER A 77 19.07 -33.50 11.79
CA SER A 77 19.05 -32.12 12.33
C SER A 77 19.94 -32.03 13.58
N VAL A 78 21.24 -31.85 13.35
CA VAL A 78 22.22 -31.62 14.42
C VAL A 78 21.88 -30.27 15.05
N GLY A 79 21.32 -30.30 16.27
CA GLY A 79 21.10 -29.07 17.03
C GLY A 79 22.40 -28.29 17.19
N ASP A 80 22.32 -26.98 17.39
CA ASP A 80 23.49 -26.13 17.55
C ASP A 80 23.63 -25.63 18.98
N ARG A 81 24.69 -24.86 19.23
CA ARG A 81 25.02 -24.30 20.54
C ARG A 81 23.88 -23.49 21.17
N ASN A 82 23.04 -22.89 20.35
CA ASN A 82 21.90 -22.05 20.73
C ASN A 82 20.57 -22.77 20.50
N ASN A 83 20.57 -24.05 20.14
CA ASN A 83 19.37 -24.80 19.77
C ASN A 83 19.50 -26.27 20.24
N CYS A 84 19.49 -26.50 21.56
CA CYS A 84 19.48 -27.88 22.07
C CYS A 84 18.08 -28.47 21.87
N PRO A 85 17.91 -29.52 21.04
CA PRO A 85 16.60 -30.07 20.74
C PRO A 85 16.02 -30.77 21.97
N VAL A 86 14.73 -30.57 22.19
CA VAL A 86 13.96 -31.16 23.29
C VAL A 86 12.70 -31.77 22.69
N PRO A 87 12.39 -33.05 22.97
CA PRO A 87 11.18 -33.68 22.47
C PRO A 87 9.93 -33.17 23.20
N GLY A 88 8.82 -33.03 22.48
CA GLY A 88 7.53 -32.67 23.07
C GLY A 88 6.34 -33.18 22.27
N THR A 89 5.16 -32.90 22.81
CA THR A 89 3.87 -33.34 22.25
C THR A 89 2.97 -32.13 22.03
N LEU A 90 2.31 -32.05 20.88
CA LEU A 90 1.28 -31.07 20.56
C LEU A 90 -0.08 -31.75 20.48
N ILE A 91 -1.06 -31.22 21.21
CA ILE A 91 -2.46 -31.65 21.12
C ILE A 91 -3.26 -30.45 20.63
N ASN A 92 -3.73 -30.50 19.39
CA ASN A 92 -4.56 -29.44 18.81
C ASN A 92 -6.00 -29.94 18.68
N THR A 93 -6.92 -29.34 19.44
CA THR A 93 -8.33 -29.71 19.38
C THR A 93 -9.05 -29.05 18.21
N ASN A 94 -10.19 -29.61 17.83
CA ASN A 94 -11.00 -29.11 16.70
C ASN A 94 -11.89 -27.92 17.05
N ASN A 95 -12.18 -27.69 18.33
CA ASN A 95 -13.08 -26.63 18.76
C ASN A 95 -12.72 -26.11 20.16
N MET A 96 -13.10 -24.85 20.43
CA MET A 96 -12.84 -24.17 21.70
C MET A 96 -13.37 -24.94 22.91
N ARG A 97 -14.55 -25.59 22.80
CA ARG A 97 -15.13 -26.36 23.90
C ARG A 97 -14.24 -27.58 24.25
N GLY A 98 -13.75 -28.27 23.24
CA GLY A 98 -12.80 -29.37 23.40
C GLY A 98 -11.51 -28.93 24.07
N PHE A 99 -10.96 -27.77 23.65
CA PHE A 99 -9.78 -27.18 24.29
C PHE A 99 -10.00 -26.83 25.77
N GLN A 100 -11.14 -26.22 26.11
CA GLN A 100 -11.50 -25.85 27.48
C GLN A 100 -11.77 -27.07 28.37
N ASN A 101 -12.25 -28.17 27.80
CA ASN A 101 -12.60 -29.40 28.53
C ASN A 101 -11.45 -30.42 28.59
N LEU A 102 -10.25 -30.09 28.08
CA LEU A 102 -9.09 -30.98 28.18
C LEU A 102 -8.74 -31.25 29.65
N ASP A 103 -8.54 -32.53 30.00
CA ASP A 103 -7.99 -32.90 31.29
C ASP A 103 -6.48 -32.62 31.33
N ILE A 104 -6.14 -31.35 31.58
CA ILE A 104 -4.77 -30.86 31.63
C ILE A 104 -3.93 -31.50 32.75
N GLU A 105 -4.56 -32.03 33.80
CA GLU A 105 -3.85 -32.75 34.87
C GLU A 105 -3.45 -34.14 34.39
N GLN A 106 -4.36 -34.88 33.76
CA GLN A 106 -4.08 -36.20 33.19
C GLN A 106 -3.04 -36.14 32.06
N LEU A 107 -3.14 -35.15 31.16
CA LEU A 107 -2.16 -34.96 30.08
C LEU A 107 -0.75 -34.69 30.61
N LEU A 108 -0.63 -33.89 31.67
CA LEU A 108 0.66 -33.61 32.29
C LEU A 108 1.25 -34.85 32.97
N LYS A 109 0.41 -35.64 33.65
CA LYS A 109 0.81 -36.92 34.26
C LYS A 109 1.26 -37.94 33.22
N ALA A 110 0.61 -38.00 32.06
CA ALA A 110 0.99 -38.87 30.96
C ALA A 110 2.39 -38.52 30.41
N GLU A 111 2.70 -37.23 30.24
CA GLU A 111 4.05 -36.80 29.84
C GLU A 111 5.10 -37.04 30.94
N ALA A 112 4.74 -36.86 32.21
CA ALA A 112 5.63 -37.15 33.33
C ALA A 112 5.94 -38.67 33.45
N LYS A 113 4.97 -39.53 33.14
CA LYS A 113 5.19 -40.99 33.06
C LYS A 113 6.25 -41.34 32.02
N LYS A 114 6.24 -40.70 30.84
CA LYS A 114 7.29 -40.90 29.82
C LYS A 114 8.70 -40.56 30.35
N ILE A 115 8.83 -39.50 31.15
CA ILE A 115 10.12 -39.14 31.80
C ILE A 115 10.53 -40.24 32.78
N LEU A 116 9.60 -40.76 33.58
CA LEU A 116 9.87 -41.83 34.53
C LEU A 116 10.30 -43.12 33.82
N ASP A 117 9.61 -43.51 32.75
CA ASP A 117 9.93 -44.70 31.95
C ASP A 117 11.33 -44.58 31.32
N ASP A 118 11.71 -43.40 30.82
CA ASP A 118 13.05 -43.13 30.28
C ASP A 118 14.14 -43.22 31.39
N ILE A 119 13.83 -42.80 32.62
CA ILE A 119 14.73 -42.92 33.79
C ILE A 119 14.92 -44.38 34.17
N VAL A 120 13.84 -45.16 34.28
CA VAL A 120 13.87 -46.57 34.71
C VAL A 120 14.54 -47.46 33.66
N SER A 121 14.25 -47.22 32.37
CA SER A 121 14.85 -47.97 31.26
C SER A 121 16.34 -47.71 31.06
N GLY A 122 16.88 -46.61 31.61
CA GLY A 122 18.28 -46.21 31.44
C GLY A 122 18.55 -45.38 30.18
N LYS A 123 17.53 -45.04 29.38
CA LYS A 123 17.67 -44.23 28.17
C LYS A 123 18.32 -42.87 28.43
N VAL A 124 18.10 -42.31 29.63
CA VAL A 124 18.70 -41.04 30.10
C VAL A 124 20.24 -41.08 30.13
N GLU A 125 20.85 -42.24 30.33
CA GLU A 125 22.32 -42.37 30.37
C GLU A 125 22.93 -42.16 28.97
N GLU A 126 22.23 -42.62 27.93
CA GLU A 126 22.60 -42.49 26.51
C GLU A 126 22.21 -41.11 25.94
N ASP A 127 20.97 -40.67 26.19
CA ASP A 127 20.45 -39.37 25.77
C ASP A 127 19.86 -38.62 26.97
N PRO A 128 20.65 -37.77 27.64
CA PRO A 128 20.18 -37.00 28.78
C PRO A 128 19.10 -35.96 28.44
N SER A 129 18.92 -35.61 27.16
CA SER A 129 17.95 -34.59 26.74
C SER A 129 16.51 -34.99 27.02
N VAL A 130 16.21 -36.29 27.08
CA VAL A 130 14.86 -36.83 27.35
C VAL A 130 14.34 -36.51 28.75
N LEU A 131 15.20 -36.07 29.67
CA LEU A 131 14.81 -35.51 30.97
C LEU A 131 14.07 -34.17 30.81
N LEU A 132 14.26 -33.50 29.69
CA LEU A 132 13.50 -32.34 29.26
C LEU A 132 12.42 -32.82 28.29
N ARG A 133 11.17 -32.56 28.64
CA ARG A 133 10.03 -32.72 27.75
C ARG A 133 9.14 -31.50 27.88
N PHE A 134 8.27 -31.30 26.90
CA PHE A 134 7.26 -30.25 26.96
C PHE A 134 5.97 -30.69 26.26
N LEU A 135 4.87 -30.06 26.66
CA LEU A 135 3.53 -30.29 26.13
C LEU A 135 2.95 -28.97 25.65
N VAL A 136 2.35 -28.97 24.47
CA VAL A 136 1.56 -27.84 23.96
C VAL A 136 0.13 -28.32 23.75
N THR A 137 -0.83 -27.66 24.37
CA THR A 137 -2.25 -27.82 24.01
C THR A 137 -2.71 -26.58 23.27
N SER A 138 -3.49 -26.75 22.20
CA SER A 138 -3.92 -25.62 21.37
C SER A 138 -5.29 -25.82 20.73
N PHE A 139 -5.88 -24.71 20.30
CA PHE A 139 -7.01 -24.63 19.41
C PHE A 139 -6.77 -23.49 18.40
N ALA A 140 -6.72 -23.83 17.12
CA ALA A 140 -6.60 -22.88 16.03
C ALA A 140 -7.99 -22.50 15.49
N ASP A 141 -8.41 -21.26 15.73
CA ASP A 141 -9.56 -20.64 15.08
C ASP A 141 -9.17 -20.16 13.68
N LEU A 142 -9.33 -21.05 12.70
CA LEU A 142 -8.97 -20.81 11.30
C LEU A 142 -9.75 -19.65 10.68
N LYS A 143 -10.94 -19.32 11.20
CA LYS A 143 -11.82 -18.29 10.64
C LYS A 143 -11.39 -16.91 11.11
N ASN A 144 -11.11 -16.77 12.41
CA ASN A 144 -10.75 -15.49 13.02
C ASN A 144 -9.24 -15.27 13.11
N TRP A 145 -8.43 -16.14 12.48
CA TRP A 145 -6.96 -16.07 12.49
C TRP A 145 -6.35 -16.03 13.90
N LYS A 146 -6.98 -16.72 14.86
CA LYS A 146 -6.53 -16.74 16.26
C LYS A 146 -6.09 -18.13 16.67
N VAL A 147 -5.04 -18.22 17.48
CA VAL A 147 -4.64 -19.49 18.10
C VAL A 147 -4.61 -19.33 19.61
N TYR A 148 -5.33 -20.21 20.30
CA TYR A 148 -5.35 -20.32 21.74
C TYR A 148 -4.46 -21.47 22.15
N TYR A 149 -3.57 -21.27 23.11
CA TYR A 149 -2.62 -22.32 23.48
C TYR A 149 -2.13 -22.23 24.93
N ASN A 150 -1.57 -23.35 25.38
CA ASN A 150 -0.92 -23.51 26.66
C ASN A 150 0.35 -24.33 26.50
N VAL A 151 1.35 -24.05 27.33
CA VAL A 151 2.63 -24.78 27.33
C VAL A 151 2.92 -25.31 28.73
N ALA A 152 3.40 -26.56 28.81
CA ALA A 152 3.83 -27.19 30.05
C ALA A 152 5.23 -27.78 29.93
N PHE A 153 5.99 -27.72 31.03
CA PHE A 153 7.29 -28.35 31.20
C PHE A 153 7.22 -29.38 32.34
N PRO A 154 6.78 -30.62 32.07
CA PRO A 154 6.54 -31.64 33.09
C PRO A 154 7.74 -31.88 34.01
N SER A 155 7.46 -31.89 35.30
CA SER A 155 8.41 -32.26 36.34
C SER A 155 7.74 -33.11 37.41
N LEU A 156 8.43 -34.19 37.77
CA LEU A 156 7.99 -35.18 38.76
C LEU A 156 7.91 -34.53 40.17
N VAL A 157 6.84 -34.85 40.91
CA VAL A 157 6.62 -34.40 42.29
C VAL A 157 6.93 -35.55 43.25
N PHE A 158 7.63 -35.24 44.34
CA PHE A 158 7.93 -36.17 45.41
C PHE A 158 7.03 -35.90 46.61
N ASN A 159 6.60 -36.96 47.31
CA ASN A 159 5.94 -36.84 48.61
C ASN A 159 6.89 -36.35 49.72
N SER A 160 8.21 -36.43 49.50
CA SER A 160 9.24 -35.99 50.44
C SER A 160 9.93 -34.70 49.94
N ARG A 161 10.26 -33.78 50.86
CA ARG A 161 10.74 -32.44 50.49
C ARG A 161 12.20 -32.46 50.03
N MET A 162 12.47 -31.84 48.87
CA MET A 162 13.83 -31.55 48.39
C MET A 162 14.43 -30.38 49.19
N THR A 163 15.60 -30.59 49.79
CA THR A 163 16.23 -29.61 50.68
C THR A 163 17.50 -29.05 50.06
N LEU A 164 17.58 -27.72 49.95
CA LEU A 164 18.78 -27.00 49.54
C LEU A 164 19.67 -26.77 50.77
N LEU A 165 20.89 -27.30 50.73
CA LEU A 165 21.87 -27.19 51.82
C LEU A 165 22.77 -25.96 51.63
N ASN A 166 23.24 -25.72 50.40
CA ASN A 166 24.08 -24.57 50.06
C ASN A 166 23.89 -24.17 48.59
N LEU A 167 24.05 -22.88 48.29
CA LEU A 167 24.07 -22.35 46.92
C LEU A 167 24.92 -21.08 46.88
N GLN A 168 25.98 -21.08 46.08
CA GLN A 168 26.87 -19.93 45.91
C GLN A 168 27.30 -19.80 44.44
N PRO A 169 27.72 -18.59 44.00
CA PRO A 169 28.39 -18.41 42.71
C PRO A 169 29.60 -19.35 42.57
N ALA A 170 29.78 -19.95 41.40
CA ALA A 170 30.85 -20.92 41.14
C ALA A 170 32.24 -20.30 41.37
N SER A 171 32.41 -19.02 41.04
CA SER A 171 33.64 -18.25 41.31
C SER A 171 34.02 -18.15 42.79
N LYS A 172 33.09 -18.35 43.73
CA LYS A 172 33.36 -18.34 45.18
C LYS A 172 33.66 -19.73 45.75
N VAL A 173 33.26 -20.79 45.04
CA VAL A 173 33.40 -22.20 45.49
C VAL A 173 34.65 -22.86 44.92
N LEU A 174 35.08 -22.43 43.74
CA LEU A 174 36.24 -22.95 43.02
C LEU A 174 37.50 -22.12 43.35
N THR A 175 38.67 -22.77 43.42
CA THR A 175 39.94 -22.03 43.44
C THR A 175 40.21 -21.40 42.06
N LYS A 176 41.18 -20.47 41.97
CA LYS A 176 41.52 -19.83 40.68
C LYS A 176 41.96 -20.86 39.63
N GLU A 177 42.71 -21.87 40.05
CA GLU A 177 43.21 -22.96 39.21
C GLU A 177 42.06 -23.88 38.75
N GLU A 178 41.18 -24.27 39.69
CA GLU A 178 39.98 -25.07 39.39
C GLU A 178 39.05 -24.33 38.40
N ALA A 179 38.83 -23.02 38.62
CA ALA A 179 37.98 -22.20 37.75
C ALA A 179 38.56 -22.06 36.33
N ALA A 180 39.87 -21.84 36.20
CA ALA A 180 40.54 -21.76 34.89
C ALA A 180 40.47 -23.09 34.12
N SER A 181 40.66 -24.21 34.83
CA SER A 181 40.54 -25.55 34.23
C SER A 181 39.11 -25.85 33.78
N ILE A 182 38.12 -25.58 34.63
CA ILE A 182 36.69 -25.73 34.30
C ILE A 182 36.30 -24.87 33.10
N TYR A 183 36.74 -23.61 33.08
CA TYR A 183 36.46 -22.69 31.97
C TYR A 183 36.94 -23.27 30.63
N THR A 184 38.19 -23.75 30.59
CA THR A 184 38.80 -24.34 29.38
C THR A 184 38.08 -25.62 28.95
N SER A 185 37.74 -26.49 29.90
CA SER A 185 37.02 -27.74 29.63
C SER A 185 35.59 -27.49 29.15
N LEU A 186 34.89 -26.47 29.69
CA LEU A 186 33.55 -26.06 29.23
C LEU A 186 33.58 -25.47 27.82
N GLN A 187 34.61 -24.69 27.49
CA GLN A 187 34.79 -24.19 26.12
C GLN A 187 34.96 -25.35 25.12
N LYS A 188 35.80 -26.35 25.45
CA LYS A 188 35.95 -27.55 24.61
C LYS A 188 34.64 -28.34 24.49
N TRP A 189 33.93 -28.52 25.60
CA TRP A 189 32.62 -29.19 25.64
C TRP A 189 31.58 -28.50 24.74
N ARG A 190 31.55 -27.16 24.73
CA ARG A 190 30.61 -26.35 23.95
C ARG A 190 31.07 -26.07 22.51
N ALA A 191 32.27 -26.50 22.13
CA ALA A 191 32.79 -26.40 20.77
C ALA A 191 32.62 -27.71 19.97
N SER A 192 32.46 -28.85 20.65
CA SER A 192 32.27 -30.15 19.99
C SER A 192 30.83 -30.34 19.53
N SER A 193 30.63 -30.79 18.29
CA SER A 193 29.32 -31.11 17.71
C SER A 193 28.59 -32.25 18.44
N GLU A 194 29.33 -33.14 19.11
CA GLU A 194 28.76 -34.29 19.83
C GLU A 194 28.21 -33.92 21.21
N THR A 195 28.82 -32.93 21.88
CA THR A 195 28.50 -32.58 23.28
C THR A 195 27.80 -31.24 23.45
N THR A 196 27.82 -30.40 22.42
CA THR A 196 27.23 -29.06 22.44
C THR A 196 25.74 -29.06 22.79
N VAL A 197 24.99 -30.05 22.32
CA VAL A 197 23.54 -30.14 22.54
C VAL A 197 23.16 -30.93 23.79
N VAL A 198 24.14 -31.45 24.54
CA VAL A 198 23.91 -32.33 25.69
C VAL A 198 23.69 -31.51 26.95
N PRO A 199 22.45 -31.44 27.49
CA PRO A 199 22.11 -30.46 28.52
C PRO A 199 22.51 -30.87 29.94
N PHE A 200 22.84 -32.14 30.18
CA PHE A 200 23.27 -32.68 31.48
C PHE A 200 24.61 -33.41 31.35
N PHE A 201 25.52 -33.18 32.29
CA PHE A 201 26.89 -33.69 32.23
C PHE A 201 27.51 -33.84 33.62
N LEU A 202 28.69 -34.47 33.68
CA LEU A 202 29.48 -34.66 34.89
C LEU A 202 30.74 -33.80 34.84
N VAL A 203 31.10 -33.17 35.96
CA VAL A 203 32.36 -32.44 36.12
C VAL A 203 33.16 -33.10 37.23
N SER A 204 34.34 -33.62 36.91
CA SER A 204 35.27 -34.21 37.88
C SER A 204 36.48 -33.29 38.04
N ILE A 205 36.88 -33.04 39.29
CA ILE A 205 38.06 -32.24 39.63
C ILE A 205 39.04 -33.12 40.40
N SER A 206 40.22 -33.31 39.83
CA SER A 206 41.30 -34.12 40.40
C SER A 206 42.05 -33.37 41.52
N SER A 207 42.90 -34.09 42.26
CA SER A 207 43.69 -33.51 43.36
C SER A 207 44.69 -32.42 42.90
N ASP A 208 45.10 -32.45 41.63
CA ASP A 208 45.95 -31.45 40.99
C ASP A 208 45.17 -30.22 40.47
N SER A 209 43.88 -30.11 40.79
CA SER A 209 42.96 -29.06 40.33
C SER A 209 42.64 -29.09 38.82
N SER A 210 43.00 -30.18 38.11
CA SER A 210 42.54 -30.40 36.73
C SER A 210 41.07 -30.83 36.69
N ALA A 211 40.29 -30.21 35.79
CA ALA A 211 38.86 -30.46 35.64
C ALA A 211 38.54 -31.14 34.30
N SER A 212 37.79 -32.24 34.33
CA SER A 212 37.31 -32.95 33.13
C SER A 212 35.79 -33.05 33.09
N ILE A 213 35.21 -32.86 31.91
CA ILE A 213 33.75 -32.90 31.67
C ILE A 213 33.43 -34.14 30.86
N ARG A 214 32.42 -34.90 31.29
CA ARG A 214 32.06 -36.20 30.72
C ARG A 214 30.56 -36.35 30.56
N GLN A 215 30.14 -37.24 29.66
CA GLN A 215 28.72 -37.60 29.48
C GLN A 215 28.24 -38.50 30.63
N LEU A 216 26.91 -38.65 30.77
CA LEU A 216 26.33 -39.47 31.84
C LEU A 216 26.65 -40.96 31.67
N LYS A 217 26.72 -41.49 30.45
CA LYS A 217 27.15 -42.87 30.15
C LYS A 217 28.52 -43.24 30.70
N ASP A 218 29.41 -42.26 30.87
CA ASP A 218 30.76 -42.45 31.39
C ASP A 218 30.82 -42.50 32.93
N TRP A 219 29.67 -42.59 33.61
CA TRP A 219 29.55 -42.60 35.07
C TRP A 219 30.52 -43.56 35.77
N LYS A 220 30.67 -44.79 35.25
CA LYS A 220 31.57 -45.81 35.82
C LYS A 220 33.04 -45.36 35.82
N ALA A 221 33.47 -44.58 34.83
CA ALA A 221 34.82 -44.03 34.76
C ALA A 221 35.04 -42.87 35.75
N CYS A 222 33.97 -42.31 36.34
CA CYS A 222 33.98 -41.22 37.30
C CYS A 222 33.95 -41.70 38.78
N GLN A 223 34.07 -43.00 39.04
CA GLN A 223 34.06 -43.58 40.40
C GLN A 223 35.45 -43.66 41.07
N GLY A 224 36.47 -42.99 40.53
CA GLY A 224 37.82 -42.88 41.10
C GLY A 224 37.97 -41.89 42.27
N ASN A 225 39.19 -41.76 42.80
CA ASN A 225 39.53 -40.80 43.87
C ASN A 225 39.62 -39.36 43.31
N TYR A 226 38.48 -38.66 43.24
CA TYR A 226 38.40 -37.25 42.86
C TYR A 226 38.25 -36.34 44.07
N LYS A 227 38.77 -35.11 43.97
CA LYS A 227 38.64 -34.08 45.02
C LYS A 227 37.22 -33.52 45.09
N LYS A 228 36.58 -33.30 43.94
CA LYS A 228 35.18 -32.83 43.81
C LYS A 228 34.51 -33.48 42.59
N LEU A 229 33.25 -33.86 42.72
CA LEU A 229 32.39 -34.36 41.64
C LEU A 229 31.11 -33.54 41.60
N LEU A 230 30.87 -32.83 40.50
CA LEU A 230 29.71 -31.95 40.31
C LEU A 230 28.82 -32.47 39.19
N PHE A 231 27.51 -32.42 39.43
CA PHE A 231 26.48 -32.79 38.45
C PHE A 231 26.02 -31.53 37.72
N GLY A 232 26.51 -31.35 36.50
CA GLY A 232 26.32 -30.14 35.71
C GLY A 232 25.08 -30.19 34.83
N PHE A 233 24.43 -29.04 34.64
CA PHE A 233 23.35 -28.88 33.67
C PHE A 233 23.30 -27.47 33.10
N TYR A 234 22.74 -27.34 31.89
CA TYR A 234 22.50 -26.04 31.25
C TYR A 234 21.38 -25.30 31.98
N ASP A 235 21.73 -24.18 32.61
CA ASP A 235 20.79 -23.39 33.40
C ASP A 235 20.29 -22.17 32.61
N HIS A 236 18.98 -22.13 32.34
CA HIS A 236 18.31 -20.97 31.73
C HIS A 236 18.07 -19.84 32.73
N GLY A 237 18.16 -20.13 34.04
CA GLY A 237 17.85 -19.18 35.11
C GLY A 237 18.79 -17.98 35.13
N CYS A 238 18.25 -16.83 35.54
CA CYS A 238 19.00 -15.58 35.70
C CYS A 238 19.20 -15.17 37.15
N ARG A 239 18.46 -15.82 38.07
CA ARG A 239 18.49 -15.53 39.50
C ARG A 239 19.75 -16.12 40.15
N SER A 240 20.33 -15.39 41.10
CA SER A 240 21.51 -15.84 41.85
C SER A 240 21.17 -16.70 43.07
N ASP A 241 19.90 -16.71 43.48
CA ASP A 241 19.41 -17.37 44.71
C ASP A 241 18.67 -18.69 44.46
N CYS A 242 18.44 -19.07 43.19
CA CYS A 242 17.85 -20.35 42.84
C CYS A 242 18.38 -20.90 41.49
N PRO A 243 18.48 -22.25 41.36
CA PRO A 243 18.75 -22.91 40.08
C PRO A 243 17.52 -22.89 39.13
N GLY A 244 17.73 -23.17 37.85
CA GLY A 244 16.65 -23.37 36.89
C GLY A 244 15.87 -24.67 37.09
N TRP A 245 14.66 -24.68 36.52
CA TRP A 245 13.65 -25.75 36.55
C TRP A 245 14.18 -27.16 36.34
N VAL A 246 15.13 -27.31 35.41
CA VAL A 246 15.62 -28.59 34.89
C VAL A 246 16.27 -29.48 35.96
N ILE A 247 16.74 -28.89 37.07
CA ILE A 247 17.35 -29.64 38.18
C ILE A 247 16.40 -30.66 38.80
N ARG A 248 15.08 -30.40 38.79
CA ARG A 248 14.09 -31.28 39.42
C ARG A 248 14.09 -32.67 38.79
N ASN A 249 14.09 -32.73 37.46
CA ASN A 249 14.09 -34.00 36.72
C ASN A 249 15.45 -34.68 36.80
N TYR A 250 16.54 -33.90 36.81
CA TYR A 250 17.89 -34.46 36.94
C TYR A 250 18.10 -35.12 38.29
N VAL A 251 17.71 -34.46 39.38
CA VAL A 251 17.74 -35.04 40.74
C VAL A 251 16.89 -36.30 40.83
N THR A 252 15.75 -36.33 40.13
CA THR A 252 14.87 -37.50 40.10
C THR A 252 15.57 -38.71 39.50
N PHE A 253 16.26 -38.51 38.38
CA PHE A 253 17.11 -39.53 37.78
C PHE A 253 18.19 -40.02 38.75
N LEU A 254 18.93 -39.12 39.38
CA LEU A 254 20.02 -39.46 40.31
C LEU A 254 19.53 -40.27 41.51
N SER A 255 18.37 -39.93 42.06
CA SER A 255 17.80 -40.62 43.22
C SER A 255 17.23 -41.99 42.85
N ILE A 256 16.48 -42.11 41.76
CA ILE A 256 15.83 -43.37 41.36
C ILE A 256 16.86 -44.38 40.85
N ARG A 257 17.72 -43.96 39.91
CA ARG A 257 18.59 -44.85 39.13
C ARG A 257 19.93 -45.08 39.81
N TRP A 258 20.58 -44.03 40.29
CA TRP A 258 21.92 -44.10 40.91
C TRP A 258 21.88 -44.15 42.44
N LYS A 259 20.69 -44.10 43.06
CA LYS A 259 20.48 -44.16 44.52
C LYS A 259 21.30 -43.12 45.28
N ILE A 260 21.45 -41.92 44.69
CA ILE A 260 22.17 -40.80 45.29
C ILE A 260 21.18 -39.92 46.08
N GLU A 261 21.41 -39.78 47.39
CA GLU A 261 20.53 -38.99 48.29
C GLU A 261 21.06 -37.57 48.58
N LYS A 262 22.32 -37.30 48.22
CA LYS A 262 22.98 -36.01 48.39
C LYS A 262 23.85 -35.70 47.18
N VAL A 263 23.65 -34.55 46.55
CA VAL A 263 24.35 -34.16 45.32
C VAL A 263 24.97 -32.77 45.43
N GLN A 264 26.16 -32.61 44.86
CA GLN A 264 26.70 -31.29 44.50
C GLN A 264 26.41 -31.02 43.03
N PHE A 265 25.63 -29.98 42.73
CA PHE A 265 25.21 -29.64 41.37
C PHE A 265 25.88 -28.36 40.87
N PHE A 266 26.04 -28.27 39.55
CA PHE A 266 26.62 -27.12 38.86
C PHE A 266 25.64 -26.55 37.83
N CYS A 267 25.11 -25.35 38.10
CA CYS A 267 24.25 -24.60 37.19
C CYS A 267 25.11 -23.82 36.20
N TYR A 268 25.28 -24.36 35.00
CA TYR A 268 26.11 -23.76 33.97
C TYR A 268 25.37 -22.65 33.21
N ARG A 269 25.94 -21.44 33.19
CA ARG A 269 25.42 -20.27 32.48
C ARG A 269 26.49 -19.69 31.55
N GLU A 270 26.05 -19.05 30.46
CA GLU A 270 26.92 -18.41 29.47
C GLU A 270 26.71 -16.89 29.41
N TYR A 271 27.74 -16.19 28.93
CA TYR A 271 27.64 -14.79 28.51
C TYR A 271 28.37 -14.62 27.18
N LYS A 272 27.64 -14.13 26.16
CA LYS A 272 28.17 -13.97 24.78
C LYS A 272 28.88 -15.22 24.26
N GLY A 273 28.30 -16.41 24.49
CA GLY A 273 28.87 -17.68 24.04
C GLY A 273 30.14 -18.11 24.78
N ASN A 274 30.38 -17.63 26.00
CA ASN A 274 31.48 -18.10 26.85
C ASN A 274 30.96 -18.51 28.23
N PRO A 275 31.60 -19.48 28.92
CA PRO A 275 31.28 -19.82 30.31
C PRO A 275 31.28 -18.58 31.23
N ASP A 276 30.19 -18.32 31.93
CA ASP A 276 30.08 -17.24 32.92
C ASP A 276 30.11 -17.83 34.34
N LEU A 277 31.32 -18.07 34.87
CA LEU A 277 31.50 -18.68 36.19
C LEU A 277 31.12 -17.73 37.35
N GLU A 278 31.00 -16.43 37.10
CA GLU A 278 30.52 -15.48 38.12
C GLU A 278 29.01 -15.62 38.34
N GLN A 279 28.27 -15.91 37.28
CA GLN A 279 26.81 -16.06 37.33
C GLN A 279 26.37 -17.51 37.43
N SER A 280 27.21 -18.47 37.03
CA SER A 280 27.00 -19.90 37.25
C SER A 280 26.99 -20.21 38.75
N LEU A 281 26.23 -21.21 39.16
CA LEU A 281 26.03 -21.54 40.59
C LEU A 281 26.54 -22.94 40.88
N ILE A 282 27.15 -23.12 42.06
CA ILE A 282 27.42 -24.44 42.63
C ILE A 282 26.62 -24.55 43.92
N GLY A 283 25.85 -25.62 44.03
CA GLY A 283 25.02 -25.88 45.19
C GLY A 283 25.12 -27.32 45.66
N GLU A 284 24.64 -27.55 46.87
CA GLU A 284 24.49 -28.88 47.45
C GLU A 284 23.04 -29.04 47.89
N ALA A 285 22.43 -30.16 47.50
CA ALA A 285 21.06 -30.47 47.89
C ALA A 285 20.92 -31.95 48.27
N SER A 286 19.97 -32.21 49.16
CA SER A 286 19.63 -33.54 49.64
C SER A 286 18.17 -33.85 49.36
N PHE A 287 17.93 -35.09 48.94
CA PHE A 287 16.65 -35.55 48.47
C PHE A 287 16.47 -36.99 48.97
N PRO A 288 15.36 -37.29 49.66
CA PRO A 288 15.06 -38.65 50.07
C PRO A 288 14.77 -39.53 48.86
N SER A 289 15.09 -40.83 48.97
CA SER A 289 14.69 -41.83 47.99
C SER A 289 13.16 -41.86 47.82
N PRO A 290 12.61 -41.76 46.61
CA PRO A 290 11.16 -41.81 46.39
C PRO A 290 10.56 -43.18 46.70
N CYS A 291 9.43 -43.21 47.41
CA CYS A 291 8.69 -44.43 47.70
C CYS A 291 7.69 -44.75 46.58
N GLY A 292 7.59 -46.03 46.16
CA GLY A 292 6.55 -46.52 45.24
C GLY A 292 6.92 -46.57 43.75
N VAL A 293 8.19 -46.33 43.40
CA VAL A 293 8.68 -46.28 42.00
C VAL A 293 8.82 -47.67 41.36
N ASP A 294 8.83 -48.74 42.16
CA ASP A 294 8.99 -50.12 41.67
C ASP A 294 7.68 -50.73 41.11
N ASP A 295 6.55 -50.01 41.19
CA ASP A 295 5.26 -50.42 40.62
C ASP A 295 5.13 -49.95 39.15
N PRO A 296 5.01 -50.85 38.16
CA PRO A 296 4.90 -50.49 36.74
C PRO A 296 3.62 -49.68 36.39
N ASP A 297 2.57 -49.73 37.21
CA ASP A 297 1.35 -48.95 37.02
C ASP A 297 1.37 -47.59 37.75
N PHE A 298 2.48 -47.26 38.42
CA PHE A 298 2.64 -46.01 39.14
C PHE A 298 2.52 -44.79 38.19
N LEU A 299 1.58 -43.90 38.49
CA LEU A 299 1.40 -42.63 37.78
C LEU A 299 1.92 -41.49 38.67
N PRO A 300 3.08 -40.88 38.34
CA PRO A 300 3.65 -39.84 39.19
C PRO A 300 2.82 -38.56 39.12
N ASP A 301 2.66 -37.88 40.26
CA ASP A 301 2.16 -36.51 40.26
C ASP A 301 3.18 -35.59 39.58
N ALA A 302 2.66 -34.59 38.86
CA ALA A 302 3.45 -33.73 37.99
C ALA A 302 3.04 -32.26 38.13
N ILE A 303 4.03 -31.37 37.97
CA ILE A 303 3.85 -29.92 37.84
C ILE A 303 4.58 -29.42 36.59
N GLY A 304 4.21 -28.25 36.07
CA GLY A 304 4.92 -27.70 34.91
C GLY A 304 4.16 -26.74 34.01
N TRP A 305 2.86 -26.55 34.20
CA TRP A 305 2.08 -25.60 33.41
C TRP A 305 2.58 -24.16 33.59
N GLU A 306 2.79 -23.47 32.48
CA GLU A 306 3.12 -22.06 32.46
C GLU A 306 1.92 -21.22 32.96
N GLY A 307 2.18 -20.15 33.72
CA GLY A 307 1.13 -19.24 34.21
C GLY A 307 0.38 -19.67 35.48
N ILE A 308 0.44 -20.94 35.91
CA ILE A 308 -0.21 -21.39 37.15
C ILE A 308 0.66 -21.05 38.38
N ASN A 309 0.15 -20.21 39.30
CA ASN A 309 0.86 -19.85 40.53
C ASN A 309 0.29 -20.62 41.74
N PRO A 310 0.95 -21.68 42.25
CA PRO A 310 0.38 -22.56 43.28
C PRO A 310 0.16 -21.88 44.64
N ARG A 311 0.69 -20.65 44.84
CA ARG A 311 0.51 -19.85 46.07
C ARG A 311 -0.75 -18.97 46.06
N LYS A 312 -1.37 -18.74 44.91
CA LYS A 312 -2.67 -18.05 44.82
C LYS A 312 -3.70 -19.15 44.55
N GLY A 313 -4.57 -19.45 45.51
CA GLY A 313 -5.53 -20.56 45.49
C GLY A 313 -6.58 -20.57 44.35
N THR A 314 -6.36 -19.84 43.26
CA THR A 314 -7.15 -19.87 42.03
C THR A 314 -6.50 -20.83 41.03
N LYS A 315 -7.10 -22.01 40.84
CA LYS A 315 -6.71 -23.03 39.84
C LYS A 315 -7.07 -22.64 38.39
N GLU A 316 -7.36 -21.38 38.08
CA GLU A 316 -7.73 -20.98 36.72
C GLU A 316 -6.51 -20.69 35.86
N MET A 317 -6.30 -21.53 34.85
CA MET A 317 -5.26 -21.36 33.84
C MET A 317 -5.85 -20.59 32.65
N LYS A 318 -5.41 -19.35 32.46
CA LYS A 318 -5.84 -18.53 31.32
C LYS A 318 -5.02 -18.90 30.08
N PRO A 319 -5.65 -19.34 28.98
CA PRO A 319 -4.93 -19.65 27.76
C PRO A 319 -4.26 -18.41 27.17
N LYS A 320 -3.09 -18.60 26.57
CA LYS A 320 -2.43 -17.58 25.75
C LYS A 320 -3.18 -17.47 24.42
N GLU A 321 -3.29 -16.26 23.89
CA GLU A 321 -3.89 -15.96 22.59
C GLU A 321 -2.84 -15.32 21.69
N ILE A 322 -2.81 -15.73 20.43
CA ILE A 322 -2.05 -15.05 19.38
C ILE A 322 -2.97 -14.72 18.21
N ASP A 323 -2.88 -13.48 17.73
CA ASP A 323 -3.61 -12.98 16.58
C ASP A 323 -2.69 -13.01 15.35
N LEU A 324 -3.11 -13.74 14.32
CA LEU A 324 -2.39 -13.91 13.07
C LEU A 324 -3.11 -13.20 11.92
N GLN A 325 -4.05 -12.28 12.17
CA GLN A 325 -4.81 -11.59 11.13
C GLN A 325 -3.91 -10.89 10.11
N SER A 326 -2.74 -10.40 10.52
CA SER A 326 -1.73 -9.82 9.62
C SER A 326 -1.14 -10.82 8.61
N MET A 327 -1.27 -12.12 8.87
CA MET A 327 -0.86 -13.20 7.97
C MET A 327 -1.96 -13.61 6.99
N ASN A 328 -3.17 -13.05 7.12
CA ASN A 328 -4.27 -13.29 6.19
C ASN A 328 -3.89 -12.78 4.79
N PRO A 329 -3.93 -13.63 3.73
CA PRO A 329 -3.65 -13.19 2.37
C PRO A 329 -4.46 -11.97 1.95
N ALA A 330 -5.74 -11.88 2.33
CA ALA A 330 -6.58 -10.72 2.04
C ALA A 330 -6.08 -9.44 2.75
N SER A 331 -5.70 -9.54 4.03
CA SER A 331 -5.16 -8.41 4.79
C SER A 331 -3.78 -7.97 4.28
N GLN A 332 -2.93 -8.91 3.90
CA GLN A 332 -1.64 -8.61 3.26
C GLN A 332 -1.80 -7.96 1.90
N ASP A 333 -2.77 -8.41 1.11
CA ASP A 333 -3.03 -7.85 -0.20
C ASP A 333 -3.64 -6.45 -0.10
N GLU A 334 -4.53 -6.21 0.86
CA GLU A 334 -5.01 -4.86 1.19
C GLU A 334 -3.87 -3.94 1.63
N GLU A 335 -2.97 -4.40 2.50
CA GLU A 335 -1.82 -3.62 2.92
C GLU A 335 -0.91 -3.24 1.73
N LYS A 336 -0.68 -4.18 0.80
CA LYS A 336 0.07 -3.92 -0.44
C LYS A 336 -0.66 -2.94 -1.36
N GLN A 337 -2.00 -3.00 -1.42
CA GLN A 337 -2.81 -2.06 -2.20
C GLN A 337 -2.81 -0.65 -1.59
N LEU A 338 -2.66 -0.52 -0.28
CA LEU A 338 -2.56 0.77 0.43
C LEU A 338 -1.12 1.30 0.53
N MET A 339 -0.13 0.54 0.07
CA MET A 339 1.28 0.90 0.18
C MET A 339 1.59 2.26 -0.44
N HIS A 340 1.00 2.61 -1.59
CA HIS A 340 1.25 3.92 -2.20
C HIS A 340 0.77 5.07 -1.30
N LEU A 341 -0.38 4.94 -0.62
CA LEU A 341 -0.88 5.95 0.33
C LEU A 341 0.01 6.04 1.58
N LYS A 342 0.47 4.90 2.11
CA LYS A 342 1.42 4.87 3.24
C LYS A 342 2.72 5.60 2.88
N LEU A 343 3.25 5.35 1.68
CA LEU A 343 4.46 6.01 1.17
C LEU A 343 4.25 7.51 0.88
N MET A 344 3.05 7.94 0.49
CA MET A 344 2.73 9.38 0.41
C MET A 344 2.94 10.05 1.78
N GLY A 345 2.55 9.37 2.86
CA GLY A 345 2.76 9.82 4.24
C GLY A 345 4.22 9.98 4.65
N TRP A 346 5.15 9.26 4.00
CA TRP A 346 6.58 9.39 4.28
C TRP A 346 7.22 10.57 3.55
N ARG A 347 6.71 10.90 2.36
CA ARG A 347 7.28 11.95 1.50
C ARG A 347 6.79 13.34 1.84
N HIS A 348 5.51 13.47 2.19
CA HIS A 348 4.86 14.75 2.42
C HIS A 348 4.07 14.66 3.73
N PHE A 349 2.75 14.45 3.67
CA PHE A 349 1.88 14.47 4.82
C PHE A 349 1.16 13.14 5.02
N PRO A 350 1.02 12.66 6.27
CA PRO A 350 0.35 11.40 6.56
C PRO A 350 -1.12 11.49 6.17
N VAL A 351 -1.47 10.81 5.08
CA VAL A 351 -2.87 10.59 4.72
C VAL A 351 -3.52 9.73 5.80
N ASN A 352 -4.61 10.20 6.40
CA ASN A 352 -5.38 9.42 7.36
C ASN A 352 -6.16 8.30 6.64
N ILE A 353 -5.51 7.16 6.45
CA ILE A 353 -6.07 5.96 5.79
C ILE A 353 -7.22 5.37 6.61
N ASP A 354 -7.19 5.50 7.94
CA ASP A 354 -8.27 5.02 8.80
C ASP A 354 -9.56 5.81 8.56
N LYS A 355 -9.47 7.14 8.45
CA LYS A 355 -10.63 7.98 8.10
C LYS A 355 -11.19 7.63 6.72
N LEU A 356 -10.31 7.37 5.73
CA LEU A 356 -10.70 6.98 4.38
C LEU A 356 -11.35 5.59 4.32
N SER A 357 -10.87 4.62 5.09
CA SER A 357 -11.46 3.27 5.10
C SER A 357 -12.83 3.22 5.77
N HIS A 358 -13.08 4.09 6.76
CA HIS A 358 -14.34 4.11 7.50
C HIS A 358 -15.42 5.00 6.88
N VAL A 359 -15.05 5.99 6.07
CA VAL A 359 -16.00 6.92 5.44
C VAL A 359 -16.94 6.17 4.49
N ARG A 360 -18.24 6.43 4.63
CA ARG A 360 -19.30 5.89 3.76
C ARG A 360 -19.60 6.88 2.65
N VAL A 361 -19.40 6.48 1.40
CA VAL A 361 -19.59 7.33 0.23
C VAL A 361 -20.75 6.84 -0.62
N LEU A 362 -21.71 7.72 -0.85
CA LEU A 362 -22.84 7.50 -1.75
C LEU A 362 -22.51 8.07 -3.15
N LEU A 363 -22.58 7.23 -4.17
CA LEU A 363 -22.43 7.61 -5.58
C LEU A 363 -23.81 7.61 -6.25
N LEU A 364 -24.28 8.79 -6.64
CA LEU A 364 -25.54 8.95 -7.37
C LEU A 364 -25.24 9.03 -8.87
N GLY A 365 -25.31 7.88 -9.52
CA GLY A 365 -24.99 7.66 -10.93
C GLY A 365 -23.84 6.65 -11.09
N ALA A 366 -24.08 5.62 -11.89
CA ALA A 366 -23.14 4.58 -12.28
C ALA A 366 -22.75 4.67 -13.78
N GLY A 367 -22.89 5.87 -14.36
CA GLY A 367 -22.45 6.19 -15.73
C GLY A 367 -20.94 6.42 -15.85
N THR A 368 -20.53 7.27 -16.80
CA THR A 368 -19.10 7.53 -17.11
C THR A 368 -18.33 8.10 -15.93
N LEU A 369 -18.87 9.14 -15.29
CA LEU A 369 -18.31 9.74 -14.07
C LEU A 369 -18.34 8.75 -12.90
N GLY A 370 -19.47 8.04 -12.72
CA GLY A 370 -19.67 7.07 -11.65
C GLY A 370 -18.60 5.99 -11.60
N CYS A 371 -18.33 5.37 -12.75
CA CYS A 371 -17.31 4.33 -12.89
C CYS A 371 -15.91 4.85 -12.51
N GLU A 372 -15.52 6.02 -13.04
CA GLU A 372 -14.20 6.59 -12.75
C GLU A 372 -14.04 7.07 -11.32
N VAL A 373 -15.04 7.78 -10.78
CA VAL A 373 -15.02 8.25 -9.39
C VAL A 373 -14.92 7.05 -8.44
N ALA A 374 -15.71 5.99 -8.65
CA ALA A 374 -15.66 4.79 -7.82
C ALA A 374 -14.26 4.15 -7.81
N ARG A 375 -13.65 3.97 -8.98
CA ARG A 375 -12.28 3.43 -9.11
C ARG A 375 -11.28 4.29 -8.36
N LEU A 376 -11.31 5.61 -8.57
CA LEU A 376 -10.36 6.51 -7.94
C LEU A 376 -10.56 6.63 -6.42
N LEU A 377 -11.80 6.52 -5.91
CA LEU A 377 -12.08 6.44 -4.47
C LEU A 377 -11.47 5.19 -3.85
N THR A 378 -11.58 4.02 -4.50
CA THR A 378 -10.93 2.79 -4.00
C THR A 378 -9.40 2.92 -3.97
N THR A 379 -8.83 3.64 -4.95
CA THR A 379 -7.39 3.97 -5.02
C THR A 379 -6.97 4.91 -3.87
N TRP A 380 -7.87 5.78 -3.44
CA TRP A 380 -7.72 6.64 -2.25
C TRP A 380 -7.91 5.88 -0.92
N GLY A 381 -8.19 4.58 -0.94
CA GLY A 381 -8.36 3.80 0.29
C GLY A 381 -9.79 3.81 0.83
N VAL A 382 -10.77 4.35 0.10
CA VAL A 382 -12.18 4.24 0.46
C VAL A 382 -12.62 2.79 0.34
N ARG A 383 -13.33 2.30 1.35
CA ARG A 383 -13.80 0.90 1.41
C ARG A 383 -15.31 0.75 1.45
N LYS A 384 -16.08 1.78 1.78
CA LYS A 384 -17.55 1.69 1.91
C LYS A 384 -18.23 2.56 0.87
N LEU A 385 -18.76 1.92 -0.16
CA LEU A 385 -19.44 2.58 -1.28
C LEU A 385 -20.89 2.12 -1.37
N THR A 386 -21.81 3.06 -1.57
CA THR A 386 -23.18 2.78 -2.01
C THR A 386 -23.38 3.41 -3.37
N VAL A 387 -23.86 2.66 -4.37
CA VAL A 387 -24.05 3.16 -5.73
C VAL A 387 -25.54 3.09 -6.11
N VAL A 388 -26.08 4.20 -6.59
CA VAL A 388 -27.47 4.33 -7.03
C VAL A 388 -27.51 4.67 -8.52
N ASP A 389 -28.21 3.85 -9.32
CA ASP A 389 -28.52 4.13 -10.74
C ASP A 389 -29.74 3.30 -11.14
N SER A 390 -30.61 3.83 -11.99
CA SER A 390 -31.81 3.13 -12.46
C SER A 390 -31.57 2.28 -13.72
N ASN A 391 -30.50 2.56 -14.46
CA ASN A 391 -30.29 2.03 -15.81
C ASN A 391 -29.62 0.66 -15.83
N CYS A 392 -29.78 -0.04 -16.96
CA CYS A 392 -29.00 -1.21 -17.32
C CYS A 392 -27.86 -0.83 -18.27
N VAL A 393 -26.81 -1.64 -18.31
CA VAL A 393 -25.68 -1.44 -19.22
C VAL A 393 -26.16 -1.65 -20.66
N ALA A 394 -25.95 -0.63 -21.49
CA ALA A 394 -26.21 -0.66 -22.93
C ALA A 394 -24.92 -0.88 -23.72
N THR A 395 -25.01 -1.36 -24.96
CA THR A 395 -23.82 -1.53 -25.83
C THR A 395 -23.05 -0.21 -26.04
N SER A 396 -23.77 0.93 -26.09
CA SER A 396 -23.17 2.26 -26.17
C SER A 396 -22.38 2.67 -24.92
N ASP A 397 -22.59 1.99 -23.80
CA ASP A 397 -21.91 2.28 -22.53
C ASP A 397 -20.48 1.72 -22.50
N LEU A 398 -20.21 0.62 -23.21
CA LEU A 398 -18.92 -0.08 -23.18
C LEU A 398 -17.73 0.82 -23.55
N VAL A 399 -17.94 1.70 -24.53
CA VAL A 399 -16.92 2.64 -25.03
C VAL A 399 -16.83 3.94 -24.22
N LYS A 400 -17.70 4.12 -23.21
CA LYS A 400 -17.78 5.36 -22.42
C LYS A 400 -17.54 5.13 -20.93
N GLN A 401 -17.88 3.95 -20.43
CA GLN A 401 -17.95 3.62 -19.01
C GLN A 401 -16.85 2.62 -18.69
N SER A 402 -15.90 3.05 -17.85
CA SER A 402 -14.58 2.41 -17.70
C SER A 402 -14.56 1.07 -16.97
N LEU A 403 -15.70 0.61 -16.46
CA LEU A 403 -15.83 -0.65 -15.74
C LEU A 403 -16.58 -1.74 -16.52
N TYR A 404 -17.47 -1.38 -17.44
CA TYR A 404 -18.34 -2.36 -18.08
C TYR A 404 -17.67 -3.07 -19.26
N ILE A 405 -17.98 -4.36 -19.40
CA ILE A 405 -17.54 -5.23 -20.49
C ILE A 405 -18.75 -5.75 -21.27
N ASP A 406 -18.50 -6.35 -22.44
CA ASP A 406 -19.57 -6.84 -23.32
C ASP A 406 -20.57 -7.77 -22.61
N LYS A 407 -20.08 -8.61 -21.68
CA LYS A 407 -20.88 -9.54 -20.87
C LYS A 407 -21.88 -8.85 -19.93
N ASP A 408 -21.69 -7.57 -19.62
CA ASP A 408 -22.58 -6.83 -18.72
C ASP A 408 -23.81 -6.26 -19.44
N CYS A 409 -23.86 -6.31 -20.78
CA CYS A 409 -24.99 -5.74 -21.53
C CYS A 409 -26.33 -6.34 -21.06
N GLY A 410 -27.27 -5.46 -20.68
CA GLY A 410 -28.58 -5.83 -20.14
C GLY A 410 -28.61 -6.06 -18.62
N VAL A 411 -27.45 -6.11 -17.95
CA VAL A 411 -27.36 -6.18 -16.48
C VAL A 411 -27.57 -4.78 -15.88
N PRO A 412 -28.26 -4.64 -14.74
CA PRO A 412 -28.33 -3.37 -14.01
C PRO A 412 -26.94 -2.80 -13.74
N ARG A 413 -26.72 -1.51 -14.03
CA ARG A 413 -25.41 -0.86 -13.87
C ARG A 413 -24.87 -0.99 -12.44
N VAL A 414 -25.75 -0.88 -11.45
CA VAL A 414 -25.42 -1.04 -10.03
C VAL A 414 -24.94 -2.44 -9.66
N THR A 415 -25.37 -3.48 -10.38
CA THR A 415 -24.91 -4.85 -10.18
C THR A 415 -23.56 -5.08 -10.86
N ALA A 416 -23.40 -4.58 -12.08
CA ALA A 416 -22.16 -4.68 -12.83
C ALA A 416 -21.00 -3.94 -12.12
N ILE A 417 -21.24 -2.70 -11.67
CA ILE A 417 -20.19 -1.89 -11.01
C ILE A 417 -19.69 -2.54 -9.70
N VAL A 418 -20.59 -3.15 -8.91
CA VAL A 418 -20.23 -3.87 -7.68
C VAL A 418 -19.28 -5.03 -7.97
N THR A 419 -19.56 -5.79 -9.04
CA THR A 419 -18.76 -6.94 -9.44
C THR A 419 -17.34 -6.51 -9.81
N HIS A 420 -17.23 -5.55 -10.74
CA HIS A 420 -15.94 -5.07 -11.23
C HIS A 420 -15.10 -4.36 -10.16
N LEU A 421 -15.71 -3.66 -9.20
CA LEU A 421 -14.97 -3.07 -8.09
C LEU A 421 -14.38 -4.13 -7.15
N LYS A 422 -15.13 -5.21 -6.86
CA LYS A 422 -14.67 -6.30 -5.99
C LYS A 422 -13.54 -7.12 -6.61
N GLU A 423 -13.54 -7.32 -7.93
CA GLU A 423 -12.44 -8.00 -8.64
C GLU A 423 -11.11 -7.25 -8.52
N ARG A 424 -11.18 -5.92 -8.41
CA ARG A 424 -10.01 -5.02 -8.31
C ARG A 424 -9.55 -4.81 -6.87
N CYS A 425 -10.51 -4.61 -5.96
CA CYS A 425 -10.26 -4.40 -4.55
C CYS A 425 -11.21 -5.30 -3.74
N PRO A 426 -10.82 -6.55 -3.42
CA PRO A 426 -11.69 -7.46 -2.66
C PRO A 426 -12.10 -6.94 -1.28
N ALA A 427 -11.34 -6.01 -0.71
CA ALA A 427 -11.63 -5.37 0.57
C ALA A 427 -12.74 -4.29 0.50
N VAL A 428 -13.18 -3.89 -0.70
CA VAL A 428 -14.23 -2.87 -0.85
C VAL A 428 -15.62 -3.46 -0.60
N GLU A 429 -16.34 -2.87 0.34
CA GLU A 429 -17.76 -3.07 0.59
C GLU A 429 -18.56 -2.16 -0.33
N VAL A 430 -19.20 -2.74 -1.33
CA VAL A 430 -20.04 -2.01 -2.29
C VAL A 430 -21.46 -2.55 -2.26
N GLU A 431 -22.42 -1.66 -2.03
CA GLU A 431 -23.85 -1.91 -2.16
C GLU A 431 -24.38 -1.21 -3.41
N GLY A 432 -25.13 -1.94 -4.24
CA GLY A 432 -25.74 -1.41 -5.46
C GLY A 432 -27.26 -1.36 -5.32
N ILE A 433 -27.86 -0.19 -5.55
CA ILE A 433 -29.29 0.06 -5.36
C ILE A 433 -29.87 0.56 -6.69
N GLN A 434 -30.71 -0.26 -7.31
CA GLN A 434 -31.38 0.12 -8.54
C GLN A 434 -32.62 0.97 -8.20
N MET A 435 -32.52 2.28 -8.43
CA MET A 435 -33.56 3.25 -8.05
C MET A 435 -33.50 4.48 -8.96
N GLU A 436 -34.65 5.05 -9.29
CA GLU A 436 -34.75 6.32 -10.01
C GLU A 436 -34.73 7.49 -9.02
N ILE A 437 -34.04 8.58 -9.36
CA ILE A 437 -34.02 9.79 -8.53
C ILE A 437 -35.18 10.68 -8.99
N PRO A 438 -36.15 11.01 -8.12
CA PRO A 438 -37.27 11.87 -8.47
C PRO A 438 -36.78 13.26 -8.93
N VAL A 439 -37.24 13.69 -10.10
CA VAL A 439 -36.85 14.96 -10.71
C VAL A 439 -37.97 16.01 -10.59
N PRO A 440 -37.63 17.29 -10.33
CA PRO A 440 -38.61 18.37 -10.30
C PRO A 440 -39.25 18.61 -11.68
N GLY A 441 -40.50 19.06 -11.70
CA GLY A 441 -41.22 19.44 -12.92
C GLY A 441 -41.64 18.29 -13.86
N HIS A 442 -41.53 17.04 -13.43
CA HIS A 442 -42.03 15.88 -14.17
C HIS A 442 -43.23 15.27 -13.44
N PRO A 443 -44.47 15.56 -13.86
CA PRO A 443 -45.66 15.11 -13.15
C PRO A 443 -45.72 13.59 -13.03
N VAL A 444 -45.90 13.10 -11.81
CA VAL A 444 -45.97 11.67 -11.52
C VAL A 444 -47.41 11.18 -11.71
N SER A 445 -47.61 10.19 -12.57
CA SER A 445 -48.94 9.56 -12.72
C SER A 445 -49.39 8.92 -11.41
N SER A 446 -50.71 8.85 -11.17
CA SER A 446 -51.28 8.22 -9.98
C SER A 446 -50.78 6.79 -9.75
N SER A 447 -50.52 6.04 -10.82
CA SER A 447 -49.99 4.67 -10.77
C SER A 447 -48.54 4.56 -10.27
N LYS A 448 -47.72 5.59 -10.44
CA LYS A 448 -46.29 5.61 -10.03
C LYS A 448 -46.05 6.32 -8.70
N MET A 449 -47.08 6.96 -8.14
CA MET A 449 -46.98 7.78 -6.93
C MET A 449 -46.37 7.00 -5.76
N ALA A 450 -46.85 5.79 -5.47
CA ALA A 450 -46.34 4.98 -4.36
C ALA A 450 -44.85 4.61 -4.51
N SER A 451 -44.38 4.35 -5.74
CA SER A 451 -42.98 4.03 -6.02
C SER A 451 -42.09 5.25 -5.77
N VAL A 452 -42.47 6.42 -6.31
CA VAL A 452 -41.71 7.68 -6.11
C VAL A 452 -41.61 8.05 -4.63
N LEU A 453 -42.65 7.77 -3.86
CA LEU A 453 -42.66 7.98 -2.40
C LEU A 453 -41.66 7.07 -1.69
N ASP A 454 -41.54 5.81 -2.11
CA ASP A 454 -40.58 4.86 -1.55
C ASP A 454 -39.15 5.27 -1.94
N ASP A 455 -38.93 5.60 -3.21
CA ASP A 455 -37.64 6.06 -3.74
C ASP A 455 -37.15 7.33 -3.02
N PHE A 456 -38.05 8.28 -2.74
CA PHE A 456 -37.72 9.47 -1.95
C PHE A 456 -37.27 9.11 -0.53
N LYS A 457 -38.02 8.27 0.18
CA LYS A 457 -37.69 7.87 1.56
C LYS A 457 -36.39 7.08 1.60
N HIS A 458 -36.17 6.23 0.61
CA HIS A 458 -34.96 5.46 0.49
C HIS A 458 -33.77 6.38 0.22
N LEU A 459 -33.86 7.30 -0.74
CA LEU A 459 -32.81 8.29 -1.00
C LEU A 459 -32.49 9.15 0.23
N GLN A 460 -33.51 9.60 0.97
CA GLN A 460 -33.33 10.34 2.23
C GLN A 460 -32.53 9.52 3.26
N THR A 461 -32.91 8.24 3.42
CA THR A 461 -32.21 7.31 4.31
C THR A 461 -30.76 7.11 3.89
N LEU A 462 -30.50 6.94 2.58
CA LEU A 462 -29.16 6.76 2.04
C LEU A 462 -28.28 8.00 2.26
N VAL A 463 -28.81 9.20 2.01
CA VAL A 463 -28.07 10.46 2.25
C VAL A 463 -27.76 10.61 3.75
N ALA A 464 -28.72 10.36 4.63
CA ALA A 464 -28.49 10.42 6.07
C ALA A 464 -27.47 9.38 6.57
N ALA A 465 -27.50 8.17 5.99
CA ALA A 465 -26.62 7.06 6.35
C ALA A 465 -25.21 7.16 5.75
N ASN A 466 -24.93 8.05 4.78
CA ASN A 466 -23.60 8.22 4.22
C ASN A 466 -22.94 9.51 4.72
N ASP A 467 -21.62 9.55 4.71
CA ASP A 467 -20.83 10.69 5.22
C ASP A 467 -20.53 11.70 4.09
N ALA A 468 -20.39 11.20 2.86
CA ALA A 468 -20.23 12.00 1.65
C ALA A 468 -21.07 11.50 0.48
N VAL A 469 -21.50 12.42 -0.38
CA VAL A 469 -22.36 12.15 -1.53
C VAL A 469 -21.76 12.76 -2.80
N PHE A 470 -21.55 11.93 -3.82
CA PHE A 470 -21.18 12.39 -5.16
C PHE A 470 -22.41 12.43 -6.05
N LEU A 471 -22.72 13.61 -6.59
CA LEU A 471 -23.78 13.82 -7.55
C LEU A 471 -23.16 13.66 -8.94
N LEU A 472 -23.43 12.54 -9.60
CA LEU A 472 -22.82 12.13 -10.88
C LEU A 472 -23.89 11.81 -11.94
N THR A 473 -25.11 12.30 -11.74
CA THR A 473 -26.24 12.11 -12.64
C THR A 473 -26.07 12.84 -13.96
N ASP A 474 -26.78 12.38 -14.98
CA ASP A 474 -26.76 12.87 -16.35
C ASP A 474 -27.53 14.17 -16.57
N THR A 475 -28.63 14.39 -15.84
CA THR A 475 -29.45 15.59 -15.95
C THR A 475 -29.17 16.62 -14.85
N TRP A 476 -29.56 17.87 -15.10
CA TRP A 476 -29.48 18.94 -14.12
C TRP A 476 -30.55 18.77 -13.03
N GLU A 477 -31.75 18.39 -13.45
CA GLU A 477 -32.95 18.24 -12.64
C GLU A 477 -32.79 17.14 -11.58
N SER A 478 -32.19 16.00 -11.94
CA SER A 478 -31.94 14.89 -11.01
C SER A 478 -30.96 15.22 -9.88
N ARG A 479 -30.27 16.37 -9.95
CA ARG A 479 -29.36 16.83 -8.89
C ARG A 479 -30.09 17.62 -7.81
N TRP A 480 -31.29 18.11 -8.08
CA TRP A 480 -32.02 19.00 -7.18
C TRP A 480 -32.32 18.33 -5.84
N LEU A 481 -32.99 17.18 -5.87
CA LEU A 481 -33.39 16.47 -4.66
C LEU A 481 -32.18 16.02 -3.81
N PRO A 482 -31.14 15.37 -4.39
CA PRO A 482 -29.92 15.08 -3.64
C PRO A 482 -29.26 16.31 -3.03
N THR A 483 -29.21 17.44 -3.76
CA THR A 483 -28.63 18.69 -3.25
C THR A 483 -29.40 19.22 -2.06
N LEU A 484 -30.74 19.21 -2.14
CA LEU A 484 -31.63 19.60 -1.04
C LEU A 484 -31.38 18.73 0.21
N LEU A 485 -31.32 17.40 0.03
CA LEU A 485 -31.11 16.45 1.12
C LEU A 485 -29.72 16.64 1.76
N CYS A 486 -28.66 16.73 0.97
CA CYS A 486 -27.31 16.96 1.48
C CYS A 486 -27.19 18.28 2.25
N ALA A 487 -27.81 19.35 1.76
CA ALA A 487 -27.82 20.64 2.44
C ALA A 487 -28.67 20.61 3.72
N SER A 488 -29.76 19.84 3.76
CA SER A 488 -30.58 19.68 4.97
C SER A 488 -29.86 18.89 6.07
N GLU A 489 -29.15 17.82 5.67
CA GLU A 489 -28.45 16.87 6.56
C GLU A 489 -26.97 17.25 6.83
N ASN A 490 -26.49 18.37 6.29
CA ASN A 490 -25.09 18.82 6.38
C ASN A 490 -24.06 17.75 5.92
N LYS A 491 -24.33 17.10 4.79
CA LYS A 491 -23.45 16.08 4.21
C LYS A 491 -22.45 16.68 3.24
N ILE A 492 -21.22 16.17 3.23
CA ILE A 492 -20.22 16.53 2.21
C ILE A 492 -20.80 16.15 0.84
N ALA A 493 -21.02 17.13 -0.03
CA ALA A 493 -21.56 16.91 -1.35
C ALA A 493 -20.63 17.45 -2.44
N ILE A 494 -20.34 16.60 -3.43
CA ILE A 494 -19.48 16.94 -4.57
C ILE A 494 -20.24 16.69 -5.86
N SER A 495 -20.32 17.71 -6.69
CA SER A 495 -20.91 17.63 -8.02
C SER A 495 -19.82 17.65 -9.07
N ALA A 496 -19.82 16.64 -9.94
CA ALA A 496 -19.07 16.63 -11.18
C ALA A 496 -20.05 16.66 -12.36
N VAL A 497 -19.81 17.55 -13.31
CA VAL A 497 -20.67 17.83 -14.46
C VAL A 497 -19.81 17.89 -15.72
N LEU A 498 -20.29 17.26 -16.79
CA LEU A 498 -19.66 17.27 -18.11
C LEU A 498 -20.57 18.00 -19.10
N GLY A 499 -20.01 18.99 -19.79
CA GLY A 499 -20.55 19.53 -21.03
C GLY A 499 -19.92 18.83 -22.24
N CYS A 500 -20.07 19.40 -23.44
CA CYS A 500 -19.47 18.86 -24.66
C CYS A 500 -17.93 18.88 -24.60
N ASP A 501 -17.37 20.03 -24.20
CA ASP A 501 -15.94 20.34 -24.26
C ASP A 501 -15.37 20.88 -22.93
N SER A 502 -16.23 20.97 -21.91
CA SER A 502 -16.00 21.67 -20.65
C SER A 502 -16.60 20.91 -19.47
N TYR A 503 -16.05 21.11 -18.28
CA TYR A 503 -16.52 20.45 -17.07
C TYR A 503 -16.63 21.43 -15.90
N LEU A 504 -17.46 21.07 -14.92
CA LEU A 504 -17.54 21.71 -13.60
C LEU A 504 -17.37 20.63 -12.54
N VAL A 505 -16.44 20.85 -11.62
CA VAL A 505 -16.31 20.08 -10.38
C VAL A 505 -16.45 21.05 -9.23
N MET A 506 -17.35 20.77 -8.30
CA MET A 506 -17.55 21.65 -7.15
C MET A 506 -17.95 20.89 -5.90
N ARG A 507 -17.59 21.46 -4.75
CA ARG A 507 -18.14 21.05 -3.46
C ARG A 507 -19.27 21.99 -3.05
N HIS A 508 -20.24 21.47 -2.32
CA HIS A 508 -21.33 22.28 -1.79
C HIS A 508 -20.95 22.78 -0.40
N GLY A 509 -21.46 23.95 -0.02
CA GLY A 509 -21.32 24.46 1.34
C GLY A 509 -22.26 23.78 2.33
N ALA A 510 -21.95 23.91 3.62
CA ALA A 510 -22.82 23.46 4.70
C ALA A 510 -24.22 24.08 4.60
N GLY A 511 -25.22 23.37 5.11
CA GLY A 511 -26.54 23.92 5.38
C GLY A 511 -26.51 24.97 6.51
N PRO A 512 -27.58 25.77 6.67
CA PRO A 512 -27.73 26.63 7.82
C PRO A 512 -27.91 25.76 9.08
N GLY A 513 -27.15 26.06 10.13
CA GLY A 513 -27.14 25.31 11.40
C GLY A 513 -28.52 25.26 12.07
N THR A 514 -28.77 24.19 12.83
CA THR A 514 -30.03 23.98 13.59
C THR A 514 -29.91 24.41 15.06
N SER A 515 -28.99 25.31 15.40
CA SER A 515 -28.79 25.74 16.79
C SER A 515 -29.93 26.66 17.23
N GLY A 516 -30.96 26.08 17.84
CA GLY A 516 -32.02 26.79 18.55
C GLY A 516 -33.13 25.83 18.96
N GLY A 517 -33.32 25.63 20.27
CA GLY A 517 -34.49 24.93 20.81
C GLY A 517 -35.79 25.59 20.37
N THR A 518 -36.87 24.84 20.42
CA THR A 518 -38.21 25.13 19.88
C THR A 518 -38.93 26.40 20.39
N ASP A 519 -38.28 27.31 21.10
CA ASP A 519 -38.92 28.49 21.72
C ASP A 519 -38.34 29.87 21.33
N GLU A 520 -37.38 29.98 20.41
CA GLU A 520 -36.89 31.29 19.90
C GLU A 520 -37.44 31.67 18.51
N VAL A 521 -38.67 31.22 18.21
CA VAL A 521 -39.25 31.25 16.85
C VAL A 521 -39.81 32.62 16.42
N ILE A 522 -39.79 33.67 17.24
CA ILE A 522 -40.48 34.93 16.90
C ILE A 522 -39.56 36.15 16.72
N THR A 523 -38.26 36.07 17.00
CA THR A 523 -37.36 37.26 16.89
C THR A 523 -36.15 37.12 15.96
N GLN A 524 -36.00 35.99 15.26
CA GLN A 524 -35.10 35.84 14.09
C GLN A 524 -35.88 35.71 12.77
N ILE A 525 -37.10 36.23 12.75
CA ILE A 525 -37.85 36.51 11.53
C ILE A 525 -37.13 37.69 10.85
N GLU A 526 -36.55 37.46 9.65
CA GLU A 526 -36.13 38.45 8.61
C GLU A 526 -34.67 38.48 8.13
N ASN A 527 -33.70 37.79 8.75
CA ASN A 527 -32.33 37.89 8.24
C ASN A 527 -32.03 36.87 7.12
N LEU A 528 -31.83 37.45 5.93
CA LEU A 528 -31.15 36.98 4.71
C LEU A 528 -29.72 36.44 4.97
N SER A 529 -29.49 35.73 6.08
CA SER A 529 -28.15 35.31 6.47
C SER A 529 -27.65 34.25 5.49
N THR A 530 -26.48 34.52 4.91
CA THR A 530 -25.76 33.57 4.08
C THR A 530 -24.65 32.88 4.89
N GLU A 531 -24.70 32.96 6.22
CA GLU A 531 -23.66 32.48 7.12
C GLU A 531 -23.93 31.05 7.64
N ASP A 532 -22.87 30.32 7.98
CA ASP A 532 -22.90 28.96 8.53
C ASP A 532 -22.95 28.97 10.07
N ALA A 533 -22.97 27.80 10.71
CA ALA A 533 -23.06 27.70 12.17
C ALA A 533 -21.90 28.43 12.91
N PRO A 534 -20.64 28.38 12.40
CA PRO A 534 -19.55 29.25 12.85
C PRO A 534 -19.66 30.76 12.56
N GLY A 535 -20.58 31.22 11.71
CA GLY A 535 -20.71 32.61 11.30
C GLY A 535 -19.91 32.99 10.04
N HIS A 536 -19.40 32.02 9.29
CA HIS A 536 -18.71 32.24 8.01
C HIS A 536 -19.69 32.26 6.84
N GLN A 537 -19.34 32.96 5.77
CA GLN A 537 -20.18 32.97 4.56
C GLN A 537 -20.21 31.57 3.91
N ARG A 538 -21.41 31.01 3.78
CA ARG A 538 -21.67 29.68 3.22
C ARG A 538 -21.38 29.65 1.73
N LEU A 539 -20.68 28.61 1.31
CA LEU A 539 -20.50 28.29 -0.10
C LEU A 539 -21.83 27.83 -0.73
N GLY A 540 -22.02 28.19 -2.00
CA GLY A 540 -23.21 27.82 -2.77
C GLY A 540 -23.22 26.35 -3.19
N CYS A 541 -24.42 25.83 -3.45
CA CYS A 541 -24.59 24.57 -4.18
C CYS A 541 -24.60 24.82 -5.70
N CYS A 542 -24.75 23.77 -6.50
CA CYS A 542 -24.78 23.92 -7.96
C CYS A 542 -25.92 24.83 -8.45
N PHE A 543 -27.06 24.89 -7.75
CA PHE A 543 -28.20 25.75 -8.10
C PHE A 543 -28.07 27.23 -7.70
N CYS A 544 -26.97 27.65 -7.04
CA CYS A 544 -26.76 29.05 -6.69
C CYS A 544 -26.29 29.91 -7.86
N ASN A 545 -25.72 29.30 -8.90
CA ASN A 545 -25.16 29.98 -10.07
C ASN A 545 -25.81 29.47 -11.37
N ASP A 546 -25.57 30.17 -12.49
CA ASP A 546 -25.95 29.70 -13.83
C ASP A 546 -25.01 28.58 -14.34
N ALA A 547 -24.91 27.50 -13.58
CA ALA A 547 -24.24 26.27 -14.01
C ALA A 547 -25.11 25.46 -14.99
N SER A 548 -26.38 25.84 -15.17
CA SER A 548 -27.30 25.22 -16.13
C SER A 548 -26.81 25.36 -17.58
N SER A 549 -26.14 26.47 -17.90
CA SER A 549 -25.55 26.75 -19.21
C SER A 549 -24.51 25.71 -19.67
N LEU A 550 -23.87 24.99 -18.73
CA LEU A 550 -22.92 23.91 -19.01
C LEU A 550 -23.62 22.58 -19.34
N ILE A 551 -24.90 22.45 -19.01
CA ILE A 551 -25.71 21.23 -19.14
C ILE A 551 -26.76 21.49 -20.23
N LYS A 552 -26.28 21.76 -21.44
CA LYS A 552 -27.15 21.57 -22.62
C LYS A 552 -27.28 20.06 -22.88
N PRO A 553 -28.44 19.57 -23.33
CA PRO A 553 -28.63 18.16 -23.63
C PRO A 553 -27.49 17.68 -24.53
N ILE A 554 -26.77 16.68 -24.01
CA ILE A 554 -25.53 16.16 -24.54
C ILE A 554 -25.77 15.73 -26.00
N PRO A 555 -25.21 16.41 -27.02
CA PRO A 555 -24.98 15.77 -28.29
C PRO A 555 -24.08 14.55 -28.02
N TYR A 556 -24.32 13.44 -28.70
CA TYR A 556 -23.81 12.08 -28.44
C TYR A 556 -22.30 11.87 -28.18
N GLU A 557 -21.46 12.92 -28.21
CA GLU A 557 -20.00 12.88 -28.24
C GLU A 557 -19.38 13.78 -27.15
N THR A 558 -19.32 13.31 -25.90
CA THR A 558 -18.43 13.88 -24.88
C THR A 558 -17.00 13.40 -25.14
N LEU A 559 -16.01 14.28 -25.07
CA LEU A 559 -14.60 13.88 -25.16
C LEU A 559 -14.23 12.91 -24.03
N PRO A 560 -13.79 11.67 -24.30
CA PRO A 560 -13.50 10.67 -23.27
C PRO A 560 -12.48 11.14 -22.21
N GLY A 561 -11.47 11.92 -22.62
CA GLY A 561 -10.49 12.50 -21.69
C GLY A 561 -11.07 13.48 -20.67
N LEU A 562 -12.25 14.05 -20.95
CA LEU A 562 -12.93 15.01 -20.06
C LEU A 562 -13.44 14.33 -18.79
N THR A 563 -14.00 13.12 -18.94
CA THR A 563 -14.43 12.27 -17.81
C THR A 563 -13.25 12.00 -16.87
N SER A 564 -12.10 11.59 -17.41
CA SER A 564 -10.91 11.31 -16.61
C SER A 564 -10.40 12.53 -15.85
N VAL A 565 -10.40 13.72 -16.48
CA VAL A 565 -9.98 14.97 -15.83
C VAL A 565 -10.96 15.40 -14.73
N ALA A 566 -12.27 15.35 -15.00
CA ALA A 566 -13.30 15.76 -14.03
C ALA A 566 -13.36 14.82 -12.83
N SER A 567 -13.37 13.50 -13.07
CA SER A 567 -13.38 12.49 -11.99
C SER A 567 -12.13 12.58 -11.12
N GLY A 568 -10.95 12.75 -11.75
CA GLY A 568 -9.69 12.99 -11.03
C GLY A 568 -9.77 14.20 -10.11
N LYS A 569 -10.30 15.33 -10.58
CA LYS A 569 -10.46 16.54 -9.76
C LYS A 569 -11.51 16.36 -8.65
N ALA A 570 -12.59 15.63 -8.90
CA ALA A 570 -13.66 15.41 -7.93
C ALA A 570 -13.17 14.61 -6.71
N VAL A 571 -12.46 13.51 -6.92
CA VAL A 571 -11.92 12.72 -5.80
C VAL A 571 -10.78 13.43 -5.05
N GLU A 572 -10.01 14.26 -5.75
CA GLU A 572 -8.95 15.06 -5.13
C GLU A 572 -9.52 16.20 -4.29
N LEU A 573 -10.69 16.73 -4.67
CA LEU A 573 -11.44 17.69 -3.86
C LEU A 573 -12.03 17.01 -2.62
N PHE A 574 -12.60 15.81 -2.78
CA PHE A 574 -13.11 14.99 -1.68
C PHE A 574 -12.07 14.67 -0.63
N ALA A 575 -10.93 14.09 -1.05
CA ALA A 575 -9.86 13.70 -0.14
C ALA A 575 -9.33 14.91 0.66
N ARG A 576 -9.34 16.10 0.06
CA ARG A 576 -9.00 17.34 0.76
C ARG A 576 -10.04 17.75 1.79
N MET A 577 -11.32 17.78 1.40
CA MET A 577 -12.39 18.13 2.34
C MET A 577 -12.38 17.20 3.55
N LEU A 578 -12.19 15.90 3.33
CA LEU A 578 -12.16 14.91 4.40
C LEU A 578 -11.00 15.13 5.38
N HIS A 579 -9.88 15.67 4.92
CA HIS A 579 -8.69 15.89 5.74
C HIS A 579 -8.57 17.34 6.25
N HIS A 580 -9.48 18.22 5.84
CA HIS A 580 -9.56 19.57 6.35
C HIS A 580 -10.19 19.56 7.76
N PRO A 581 -9.64 20.30 8.75
CA PRO A 581 -10.17 20.34 10.11
C PRO A 581 -11.64 20.79 10.17
N ASP A 582 -12.02 21.78 9.35
CA ASP A 582 -13.40 22.28 9.27
C ASP A 582 -14.33 21.49 8.32
N GLU A 583 -13.83 20.47 7.64
CA GLU A 583 -14.59 19.61 6.72
C GLU A 583 -15.53 20.37 5.75
N ILE A 584 -16.86 20.25 5.92
CA ILE A 584 -17.89 20.91 5.09
C ILE A 584 -17.97 22.44 5.32
N HIS A 585 -17.49 22.92 6.47
CA HIS A 585 -17.47 24.33 6.85
C HIS A 585 -16.23 25.07 6.34
N ALA A 586 -15.28 24.35 5.73
CA ALA A 586 -14.04 24.93 5.24
C ALA A 586 -14.30 26.04 4.18
N PRO A 587 -13.67 27.21 4.31
CA PRO A 587 -13.82 28.32 3.35
C PRO A 587 -13.25 27.92 1.98
N GLY A 588 -13.68 28.62 0.93
CA GLY A 588 -13.24 28.35 -0.44
C GLY A 588 -11.96 29.09 -0.80
N ASP A 589 -10.90 28.34 -1.10
CA ASP A 589 -9.64 28.92 -1.55
C ASP A 589 -9.73 29.37 -3.02
N THR A 590 -8.97 30.42 -3.36
CA THR A 590 -8.82 30.93 -4.73
C THR A 590 -7.37 30.86 -5.20
N ALA A 591 -7.15 31.06 -6.50
CA ALA A 591 -5.81 31.01 -7.08
C ALA A 591 -4.86 32.02 -6.41
N GLY A 592 -3.69 31.56 -5.99
CA GLY A 592 -2.65 32.42 -5.39
C GLY A 592 -2.81 32.67 -3.88
N MET A 593 -3.83 32.10 -3.23
CA MET A 593 -3.88 32.09 -1.77
C MET A 593 -2.82 31.14 -1.19
N GLU A 594 -2.19 31.56 -0.09
CA GLU A 594 -1.41 30.65 0.75
C GLU A 594 -2.37 29.88 1.66
N THR A 595 -2.13 28.58 1.82
CA THR A 595 -2.95 27.72 2.66
C THR A 595 -2.05 26.83 3.51
N GLU A 596 -2.37 26.73 4.80
CA GLU A 596 -1.73 25.76 5.70
C GLU A 596 -2.29 24.35 5.51
N HIS A 597 -3.31 24.19 4.66
CA HIS A 597 -3.90 22.89 4.38
C HIS A 597 -2.89 21.98 3.69
N GLN A 598 -2.59 20.86 4.33
CA GLN A 598 -1.49 19.94 3.97
C GLN A 598 -1.61 19.34 2.56
N LEU A 599 -2.82 19.22 2.03
CA LEU A 599 -3.05 18.72 0.66
C LEU A 599 -3.13 19.86 -0.39
N GLY A 600 -2.81 21.09 -0.01
CA GLY A 600 -2.92 22.30 -0.82
C GLY A 600 -4.35 22.85 -0.86
N LEU A 601 -4.60 23.77 -1.80
CA LEU A 601 -5.83 24.57 -1.89
C LEU A 601 -7.11 23.72 -1.89
N LEU A 602 -8.13 24.22 -1.22
CA LEU A 602 -9.49 23.67 -1.16
C LEU A 602 -10.50 24.59 -1.87
N PRO A 603 -10.52 24.58 -3.23
CA PRO A 603 -11.39 25.45 -4.00
C PRO A 603 -12.86 25.10 -3.82
N HIS A 604 -13.73 26.06 -4.11
CA HIS A 604 -15.19 25.84 -4.16
C HIS A 604 -15.62 25.21 -5.49
N GLN A 605 -15.35 25.91 -6.61
CA GLN A 605 -15.63 25.44 -7.97
C GLN A 605 -14.37 25.39 -8.83
N LEU A 606 -14.28 24.35 -9.65
CA LEU A 606 -13.28 24.14 -10.67
C LEU A 606 -13.99 24.03 -12.02
N ARG A 607 -13.85 25.05 -12.86
CA ARG A 607 -14.32 25.02 -14.25
C ARG A 607 -13.15 24.84 -15.19
N GLY A 608 -13.29 24.00 -16.20
CA GLY A 608 -12.22 23.81 -17.17
C GLY A 608 -12.70 23.34 -18.53
N SER A 609 -11.79 23.39 -19.51
CA SER A 609 -12.05 22.95 -20.87
C SER A 609 -10.87 22.14 -21.44
N LEU A 610 -11.23 21.08 -22.17
CA LEU A 610 -10.47 20.35 -23.20
C LEU A 610 -9.76 21.30 -24.17
N PRO A 611 -10.50 21.75 -25.19
CA PRO A 611 -9.99 22.55 -26.30
C PRO A 611 -9.28 23.84 -25.90
N LYS A 612 -9.74 24.54 -24.86
CA LYS A 612 -9.14 25.82 -24.44
C LYS A 612 -7.93 25.65 -23.52
N CYS A 613 -7.69 24.44 -23.01
CA CYS A 613 -6.72 24.15 -21.94
C CYS A 613 -6.81 25.15 -20.76
N GLY A 614 -8.04 25.59 -20.45
CA GLY A 614 -8.33 26.53 -19.37
C GLY A 614 -8.74 25.80 -18.10
N LEU A 615 -8.40 26.40 -16.97
CA LEU A 615 -8.84 26.01 -15.63
C LEU A 615 -9.04 27.28 -14.82
N SER A 616 -10.26 27.51 -14.32
CA SER A 616 -10.59 28.59 -13.39
C SER A 616 -11.06 28.02 -12.06
N MET A 617 -10.64 28.68 -10.99
CA MET A 617 -11.21 28.51 -9.65
C MET A 617 -12.17 29.65 -9.40
N GLU A 618 -13.41 29.32 -9.07
CA GLU A 618 -14.47 30.29 -8.80
C GLU A 618 -15.00 30.09 -7.39
N LEU A 619 -15.19 31.19 -6.69
CA LEU A 619 -15.85 31.23 -5.39
C LEU A 619 -17.27 31.74 -5.60
N SER A 620 -18.27 31.01 -5.10
CA SER A 620 -19.63 31.53 -5.03
C SER A 620 -20.28 31.18 -3.71
N ASN A 621 -21.01 32.14 -3.18
CA ASN A 621 -21.72 31.99 -1.92
C ASN A 621 -23.14 31.49 -2.14
N SER A 622 -23.75 31.00 -1.06
CA SER A 622 -25.15 30.61 -1.07
C SER A 622 -26.05 31.80 -1.44
N SER A 623 -27.00 31.56 -2.33
CA SER A 623 -27.99 32.56 -2.74
C SER A 623 -29.26 32.43 -1.91
N VAL A 624 -29.80 33.57 -1.48
CA VAL A 624 -31.09 33.65 -0.78
C VAL A 624 -32.26 33.16 -1.64
N ASN A 625 -32.11 33.21 -2.97
CA ASN A 625 -33.12 32.76 -3.94
C ASN A 625 -32.79 31.38 -4.53
N CYS A 626 -31.84 30.63 -3.95
CA CYS A 626 -31.48 29.30 -4.43
C CYS A 626 -32.66 28.33 -4.27
N MET A 627 -32.99 27.60 -5.33
CA MET A 627 -34.07 26.60 -5.35
C MET A 627 -33.77 25.32 -4.55
N ALA A 628 -32.54 25.14 -4.03
CA ALA A 628 -32.15 23.92 -3.33
C ALA A 628 -31.58 24.17 -1.92
N CYS A 629 -30.68 25.13 -1.73
CA CYS A 629 -29.94 25.31 -0.47
C CYS A 629 -30.20 26.63 0.27
N SER A 630 -31.18 27.43 -0.19
CA SER A 630 -31.57 28.66 0.51
C SER A 630 -32.23 28.33 1.85
N ILE A 631 -32.16 29.27 2.79
CA ILE A 631 -32.82 29.12 4.10
C ILE A 631 -34.34 28.92 3.90
N ALA A 632 -34.97 29.66 3.00
CA ALA A 632 -36.41 29.54 2.72
C ALA A 632 -36.79 28.13 2.26
N VAL A 633 -36.04 27.58 1.29
CA VAL A 633 -36.29 26.23 0.77
C VAL A 633 -36.03 25.16 1.84
N LEU A 634 -34.93 25.25 2.59
CA LEU A 634 -34.59 24.26 3.60
C LEU A 634 -35.56 24.29 4.79
N SER A 635 -36.00 25.48 5.22
CA SER A 635 -37.01 25.63 6.27
C SER A 635 -38.36 25.06 5.84
N GLU A 636 -38.78 25.31 4.60
CA GLU A 636 -40.03 24.77 4.08
C GLU A 636 -39.98 23.25 3.89
N TYR A 637 -38.84 22.71 3.42
CA TYR A 637 -38.59 21.27 3.37
C TYR A 637 -38.61 20.65 4.76
N ARG A 638 -37.96 21.24 5.77
CA ARG A 638 -37.99 20.73 7.16
C ARG A 638 -39.40 20.74 7.75
N ARG A 639 -40.22 21.74 7.38
CA ARG A 639 -41.60 21.89 7.86
C ARG A 639 -42.58 20.92 7.21
N ARG A 640 -42.47 20.69 5.90
CA ARG A 640 -43.45 19.92 5.11
C ARG A 640 -42.94 18.56 4.64
N GLY A 641 -41.64 18.35 4.69
CA GLY A 641 -40.95 17.15 4.22
C GLY A 641 -41.37 16.80 2.80
N LEU A 642 -41.93 15.60 2.69
CA LEU A 642 -42.37 14.99 1.45
C LEU A 642 -43.38 15.85 0.68
N ASP A 643 -44.30 16.56 1.36
CA ASP A 643 -45.33 17.35 0.66
C ASP A 643 -44.74 18.49 -0.16
N PHE A 644 -43.63 19.09 0.31
CA PHE A 644 -42.89 20.12 -0.44
C PHE A 644 -42.24 19.51 -1.68
N VAL A 645 -41.58 18.36 -1.54
CA VAL A 645 -40.92 17.64 -2.64
C VAL A 645 -41.94 17.23 -3.70
N MET A 646 -43.10 16.71 -3.29
CA MET A 646 -44.16 16.33 -4.22
C MET A 646 -44.75 17.52 -4.98
N GLN A 647 -44.80 18.71 -4.38
CA GLN A 647 -45.20 19.92 -5.10
C GLN A 647 -44.15 20.34 -6.13
N ALA A 648 -42.86 20.29 -5.77
CA ALA A 648 -41.76 20.58 -6.70
C ALA A 648 -41.71 19.60 -7.89
N ILE A 649 -42.03 18.33 -7.67
CA ILE A 649 -42.09 17.30 -8.72
C ILE A 649 -43.30 17.53 -9.64
N ASN A 650 -44.48 17.73 -9.09
CA ASN A 650 -45.71 17.78 -9.88
C ASN A 650 -45.96 19.11 -10.60
N TYR A 651 -45.34 20.20 -10.14
CA TYR A 651 -45.57 21.55 -10.67
C TYR A 651 -44.26 22.22 -11.12
N PRO A 652 -44.01 22.34 -12.43
CA PRO A 652 -42.75 22.84 -12.98
C PRO A 652 -42.33 24.25 -12.53
N THR A 653 -43.29 25.13 -12.22
CA THR A 653 -43.01 26.51 -11.78
C THR A 653 -42.90 26.65 -10.27
N TYR A 654 -43.29 25.63 -9.49
CA TYR A 654 -43.44 25.74 -8.04
C TYR A 654 -42.19 26.26 -7.33
N LEU A 655 -41.01 25.73 -7.67
CA LEU A 655 -39.75 26.19 -7.08
C LEU A 655 -39.39 27.62 -7.48
N LYS A 656 -39.64 28.00 -8.74
CA LYS A 656 -39.37 29.35 -9.24
C LYS A 656 -40.28 30.39 -8.60
N ASP A 657 -41.57 30.06 -8.51
CA ASP A 657 -42.60 30.89 -7.88
C ASP A 657 -42.30 31.05 -6.38
N PHE A 658 -41.87 29.96 -5.72
CA PHE A 658 -41.53 29.95 -4.30
C PHE A 658 -40.28 30.79 -3.97
N THR A 659 -39.23 30.73 -4.80
CA THR A 659 -37.97 31.45 -4.54
C THR A 659 -37.91 32.83 -5.20
N GLY A 660 -38.97 33.27 -5.89
CA GLY A 660 -39.03 34.58 -6.56
C GLY A 660 -38.00 34.75 -7.69
N VAL A 661 -37.57 33.65 -8.31
CA VAL A 661 -36.60 33.69 -9.42
C VAL A 661 -37.38 33.94 -10.72
N SER A 662 -37.57 35.22 -11.05
CA SER A 662 -38.13 35.68 -12.33
C SER A 662 -37.11 35.44 -13.44
N ASP A 663 -37.44 34.58 -14.41
CA ASP A 663 -36.66 34.25 -15.62
C ASP A 663 -35.17 34.58 -15.55
N LEU A 664 -34.39 33.66 -14.97
CA LEU A 664 -33.05 33.42 -15.53
C LEU A 664 -33.28 33.25 -17.03
N LYS A 665 -32.91 34.27 -17.82
CA LYS A 665 -32.85 34.16 -19.27
C LYS A 665 -32.12 32.86 -19.57
N MET A 666 -32.85 31.80 -19.93
CA MET A 666 -32.29 30.84 -20.87
C MET A 666 -31.84 31.71 -22.04
N PRO A 667 -30.55 31.80 -22.37
CA PRO A 667 -30.13 32.63 -23.47
C PRO A 667 -30.81 32.08 -24.74
N ASP A 668 -31.84 32.78 -25.22
CA ASP A 668 -32.48 32.54 -26.53
C ASP A 668 -31.49 32.73 -27.69
N THR A 669 -30.31 33.27 -27.41
CA THR A 669 -29.16 33.18 -28.30
C THR A 669 -28.42 31.89 -28.04
N CYS A 670 -28.92 30.82 -28.65
CA CYS A 670 -28.06 29.72 -29.07
C CYS A 670 -26.93 30.36 -29.92
N PRO A 671 -25.66 30.42 -29.48
CA PRO A 671 -24.60 30.54 -30.47
C PRO A 671 -24.83 29.33 -31.36
N LYS A 672 -24.99 29.56 -32.67
CA LYS A 672 -24.98 28.45 -33.63
C LYS A 672 -23.79 27.58 -33.26
N ILE A 673 -24.07 26.42 -32.66
CA ILE A 673 -23.06 25.43 -32.36
C ILE A 673 -22.44 25.16 -33.73
N PRO A 674 -21.14 25.42 -33.94
CA PRO A 674 -20.51 24.98 -35.17
C PRO A 674 -20.86 23.50 -35.30
N ALA A 675 -21.36 23.11 -36.47
CA ALA A 675 -21.81 21.75 -36.75
C ALA A 675 -20.87 20.75 -36.06
N SER A 676 -21.48 19.78 -35.37
CA SER A 676 -20.86 18.54 -34.86
C SER A 676 -19.38 18.46 -35.19
N ILE A 677 -18.49 18.39 -34.19
CA ILE A 677 -17.13 17.90 -34.43
C ILE A 677 -17.32 16.50 -35.02
N SER A 678 -17.38 16.41 -36.35
CA SER A 678 -17.38 15.13 -37.03
C SER A 678 -15.96 14.63 -36.81
N VAL A 679 -15.74 13.95 -35.70
CA VAL A 679 -14.58 13.09 -35.55
C VAL A 679 -14.70 12.18 -36.76
N ASN A 680 -13.83 12.38 -37.75
CA ASN A 680 -13.85 11.60 -38.96
C ASN A 680 -13.33 10.22 -38.53
N SER A 681 -14.26 9.38 -38.02
CA SER A 681 -14.00 8.16 -37.28
C SER A 681 -13.02 7.25 -38.02
N ASP A 682 -13.08 7.28 -39.35
CA ASP A 682 -12.21 6.54 -40.25
C ASP A 682 -10.73 6.90 -40.04
N LYS A 683 -10.40 8.20 -39.91
CA LYS A 683 -9.01 8.65 -39.69
C LYS A 683 -8.43 8.20 -38.35
N VAL A 684 -9.23 8.14 -37.28
CA VAL A 684 -8.74 7.79 -35.94
C VAL A 684 -8.60 6.27 -35.78
N SER A 685 -9.51 5.51 -36.38
CA SER A 685 -9.52 4.05 -36.30
C SER A 685 -8.31 3.39 -36.94
N ASP A 686 -7.77 3.99 -38.01
CA ASP A 686 -6.66 3.45 -38.76
C ASP A 686 -5.28 3.71 -38.16
N VAL A 687 -5.19 4.67 -37.24
CA VAL A 687 -3.93 5.10 -36.62
C VAL A 687 -3.39 4.03 -35.67
N ARG A 688 -2.10 3.72 -35.83
CA ARG A 688 -1.35 2.80 -34.98
C ARG A 688 -0.65 3.58 -33.87
N CYS A 689 -1.05 3.32 -32.64
CA CYS A 689 -0.48 3.94 -31.45
C CYS A 689 0.42 2.95 -30.69
N LEU A 690 1.68 3.33 -30.46
CA LEU A 690 2.64 2.59 -29.63
C LEU A 690 2.68 3.22 -28.23
N LEU A 691 2.37 2.43 -27.20
CA LEU A 691 2.38 2.85 -25.80
C LEU A 691 3.59 2.22 -25.10
N LEU A 692 4.56 3.06 -24.73
CA LEU A 692 5.76 2.65 -24.02
C LEU A 692 5.53 2.81 -22.51
N GLY A 693 5.27 1.71 -21.83
CA GLY A 693 4.89 1.64 -20.42
C GLY A 693 3.43 1.25 -20.21
N ALA A 694 3.20 0.23 -19.40
CA ALA A 694 1.90 -0.33 -19.03
C ALA A 694 1.59 -0.09 -17.53
N GLY A 695 2.12 1.02 -16.98
CA GLY A 695 1.87 1.50 -15.63
C GLY A 695 0.54 2.23 -15.47
N THR A 696 0.46 3.16 -14.51
CA THR A 696 -0.79 3.91 -14.22
C THR A 696 -1.23 4.75 -15.43
N LEU A 697 -0.29 5.50 -16.02
CA LEU A 697 -0.51 6.26 -17.25
C LEU A 697 -0.82 5.35 -18.44
N GLY A 698 -0.07 4.24 -18.59
CA GLY A 698 -0.26 3.29 -19.68
C GLY A 698 -1.68 2.73 -19.75
N CYS A 699 -2.21 2.28 -18.61
CA CYS A 699 -3.57 1.77 -18.52
C CYS A 699 -4.62 2.83 -18.87
N ASP A 700 -4.49 4.04 -18.30
CA ASP A 700 -5.47 5.10 -18.53
C ASP A 700 -5.41 5.65 -19.96
N VAL A 701 -4.22 5.89 -20.51
CA VAL A 701 -4.05 6.33 -21.90
C VAL A 701 -4.60 5.29 -22.86
N ALA A 702 -4.30 4.00 -22.67
CA ALA A 702 -4.83 2.93 -23.53
C ALA A 702 -6.36 2.91 -23.57
N ARG A 703 -6.98 2.99 -22.39
CA ARG A 703 -8.44 3.05 -22.25
C ARG A 703 -9.03 4.29 -22.93
N ILE A 704 -8.48 5.47 -22.66
CA ILE A 704 -9.00 6.73 -23.20
C ILE A 704 -8.82 6.79 -24.72
N LEU A 705 -7.68 6.31 -25.27
CA LEU A 705 -7.47 6.26 -26.72
C LEU A 705 -8.47 5.32 -27.41
N MET A 706 -8.74 4.16 -26.81
CA MET A 706 -9.78 3.24 -27.29
C MET A 706 -11.17 3.89 -27.30
N ASP A 707 -11.52 4.58 -26.20
CA ASP A 707 -12.76 5.34 -26.07
C ASP A 707 -12.84 6.50 -27.09
N CYS A 708 -11.69 7.10 -27.46
CA CYS A 708 -11.58 8.12 -28.52
C CYS A 708 -11.70 7.56 -29.94
N GLY A 709 -11.76 6.24 -30.12
CA GLY A 709 -11.90 5.60 -31.44
C GLY A 709 -10.63 4.96 -32.00
N VAL A 710 -9.49 5.00 -31.29
CA VAL A 710 -8.28 4.28 -31.72
C VAL A 710 -8.55 2.78 -31.64
N ARG A 711 -8.14 2.03 -32.68
CA ARG A 711 -8.32 0.57 -32.72
C ARG A 711 -7.02 -0.21 -32.77
N LYS A 712 -5.90 0.36 -33.21
CA LYS A 712 -4.61 -0.33 -33.34
C LYS A 712 -3.65 0.12 -32.24
N LEU A 713 -3.46 -0.71 -31.21
CA LEU A 713 -2.66 -0.40 -30.02
C LEU A 713 -1.54 -1.42 -29.82
N THR A 714 -0.29 -0.96 -29.71
CA THR A 714 0.82 -1.82 -29.29
C THR A 714 1.35 -1.33 -27.96
N ILE A 715 1.42 -2.22 -26.96
CA ILE A 715 1.86 -1.91 -25.61
C ILE A 715 3.20 -2.61 -25.33
N VAL A 716 4.18 -1.85 -24.84
CA VAL A 716 5.51 -2.35 -24.47
C VAL A 716 5.75 -2.15 -22.97
N ASP A 717 6.02 -3.23 -22.24
CA ASP A 717 6.40 -3.18 -20.82
C ASP A 717 7.10 -4.49 -20.41
N SER A 718 8.20 -4.41 -19.66
CA SER A 718 8.97 -5.58 -19.21
C SER A 718 8.41 -6.24 -17.94
N GLY A 719 7.61 -5.49 -17.18
CA GLY A 719 7.16 -5.83 -15.84
C GLY A 719 6.01 -6.84 -15.78
N CYS A 720 5.77 -7.34 -14.58
CA CYS A 720 4.64 -8.21 -14.26
C CYS A 720 3.69 -7.49 -13.29
N VAL A 721 2.41 -7.87 -13.33
CA VAL A 721 1.39 -7.30 -12.45
C VAL A 721 1.62 -7.81 -11.02
N VAL A 722 1.74 -6.89 -10.08
CA VAL A 722 1.84 -7.18 -8.63
C VAL A 722 0.65 -6.57 -7.89
N VAL A 723 0.36 -7.05 -6.68
CA VAL A 723 -0.83 -6.63 -5.90
C VAL A 723 -0.93 -5.12 -5.71
N SER A 724 0.20 -4.43 -5.46
CA SER A 724 0.19 -2.98 -5.31
C SER A 724 -0.24 -2.23 -6.58
N ASN A 725 -0.15 -2.87 -7.75
CA ASN A 725 -0.59 -2.28 -9.02
C ASN A 725 -2.12 -2.17 -9.11
N LEU A 726 -2.86 -3.12 -8.55
CA LEU A 726 -4.32 -3.24 -8.72
C LEU A 726 -5.08 -1.98 -8.31
N ALA A 727 -4.59 -1.31 -7.26
CA ALA A 727 -5.18 -0.06 -6.78
C ALA A 727 -5.06 1.07 -7.82
N ARG A 728 -3.91 1.23 -8.49
CA ARG A 728 -3.58 2.44 -9.26
C ARG A 728 -3.45 2.24 -10.77
N GLN A 729 -3.41 0.99 -11.24
CA GLN A 729 -3.27 0.65 -12.66
C GLN A 729 -4.61 0.16 -13.16
N SER A 730 -5.22 0.97 -14.02
CA SER A 730 -6.65 0.99 -14.17
C SER A 730 -7.25 -0.24 -14.86
N LEU A 731 -6.47 -1.06 -15.53
CA LEU A 731 -6.98 -2.24 -16.23
C LEU A 731 -6.81 -3.53 -15.43
N TYR A 732 -5.84 -3.64 -14.52
CA TYR A 732 -5.54 -4.91 -13.87
C TYR A 732 -6.54 -5.30 -12.77
N THR A 733 -6.76 -6.60 -12.65
CA THR A 733 -7.63 -7.28 -11.68
C THR A 733 -6.81 -8.29 -10.86
N SER A 734 -7.40 -8.85 -9.82
CA SER A 734 -6.73 -9.87 -8.99
C SER A 734 -6.26 -11.09 -9.80
N ASP A 735 -6.96 -11.41 -10.90
CA ASP A 735 -6.64 -12.53 -11.80
C ASP A 735 -5.37 -12.30 -12.63
N ASP A 736 -4.93 -11.05 -12.78
CA ASP A 736 -3.73 -10.72 -13.56
C ASP A 736 -2.43 -10.91 -12.77
N ARG A 737 -2.51 -11.27 -11.48
CA ARG A 737 -1.33 -11.36 -10.59
C ARG A 737 -0.25 -12.29 -11.17
N GLY A 738 0.93 -11.74 -11.38
CA GLY A 738 2.08 -12.45 -11.95
C GLY A 738 2.11 -12.50 -13.49
N ALA A 739 1.04 -12.09 -14.17
CA ALA A 739 1.04 -12.01 -15.63
C ALA A 739 1.92 -10.83 -16.12
N PRO A 740 2.53 -10.93 -17.31
CA PRO A 740 3.22 -9.80 -17.92
C PRO A 740 2.25 -8.65 -18.18
N LYS A 741 2.62 -7.43 -17.79
CA LYS A 741 1.77 -6.25 -17.91
C LYS A 741 1.33 -5.97 -19.34
N ALA A 742 2.27 -6.04 -20.27
CA ALA A 742 2.03 -5.81 -21.70
C ALA A 742 0.95 -6.73 -22.28
N THR A 743 0.85 -7.97 -21.80
CA THR A 743 -0.18 -8.93 -22.24
C THR A 743 -1.47 -8.83 -21.43
N ALA A 744 -1.37 -8.54 -20.13
CA ALA A 744 -2.53 -8.43 -19.25
C ALA A 744 -3.47 -7.29 -19.66
N ILE A 745 -2.93 -6.14 -20.11
CA ILE A 745 -3.74 -5.03 -20.65
C ILE A 745 -4.62 -5.47 -21.82
N LEU A 746 -4.12 -6.34 -22.72
CA LEU A 746 -4.82 -6.72 -23.95
C LEU A 746 -6.15 -7.39 -23.66
N ARG A 747 -6.17 -8.28 -22.66
CA ARG A 747 -7.38 -9.01 -22.24
C ARG A 747 -8.50 -8.02 -21.92
N HIS A 748 -8.20 -7.02 -21.11
CA HIS A 748 -9.17 -6.01 -20.68
C HIS A 748 -9.61 -5.08 -21.81
N LEU A 749 -8.70 -4.73 -22.74
CA LEU A 749 -9.07 -3.93 -23.90
C LEU A 749 -10.00 -4.70 -24.84
N VAL A 750 -9.71 -5.96 -25.12
CA VAL A 750 -10.51 -6.82 -26.01
C VAL A 750 -11.88 -7.15 -25.40
N GLU A 751 -11.95 -7.41 -24.09
CA GLU A 751 -13.23 -7.64 -23.39
C GLU A 751 -14.17 -6.42 -23.42
N ARG A 752 -13.61 -5.21 -23.49
CA ARG A 752 -14.36 -3.95 -23.59
C ARG A 752 -14.73 -3.60 -25.02
N CYS A 753 -13.80 -3.78 -25.95
CA CYS A 753 -13.98 -3.45 -27.36
C CYS A 753 -13.42 -4.59 -28.23
N PRO A 754 -14.24 -5.57 -28.64
CA PRO A 754 -13.79 -6.71 -29.43
C PRO A 754 -13.14 -6.34 -30.78
N SER A 755 -13.42 -5.14 -31.31
CA SER A 755 -12.82 -4.62 -32.54
C SER A 755 -11.41 -4.02 -32.37
N VAL A 756 -10.87 -3.97 -31.16
CA VAL A 756 -9.51 -3.45 -30.92
C VAL A 756 -8.47 -4.49 -31.38
N ASP A 757 -7.55 -4.05 -32.23
CA ASP A 757 -6.34 -4.78 -32.61
C ASP A 757 -5.22 -4.36 -31.64
N ALA A 758 -5.07 -5.12 -30.55
CA ALA A 758 -4.12 -4.83 -29.50
C ALA A 758 -2.99 -5.88 -29.42
N GLN A 759 -1.74 -5.43 -29.45
CA GLN A 759 -0.56 -6.27 -29.29
C GLN A 759 0.24 -5.90 -28.03
N GLY A 760 0.72 -6.89 -27.30
CA GLY A 760 1.56 -6.72 -26.11
C GLY A 760 2.95 -7.29 -26.33
N ILE A 761 3.98 -6.51 -26.05
CA ILE A 761 5.38 -6.89 -26.20
C ILE A 761 6.07 -6.75 -24.85
N ARG A 762 6.54 -7.89 -24.32
CA ARG A 762 7.35 -7.90 -23.11
C ARG A 762 8.80 -7.64 -23.46
N MET A 763 9.25 -6.42 -23.26
CA MET A 763 10.59 -5.96 -23.61
C MET A 763 10.99 -4.82 -22.68
N GLU A 764 12.26 -4.77 -22.29
CA GLU A 764 12.82 -3.63 -21.58
C GLU A 764 13.31 -2.59 -22.60
N ILE A 765 13.15 -1.30 -22.28
CA ILE A 765 13.66 -0.24 -23.14
C ILE A 765 15.10 0.02 -22.71
N PRO A 766 16.11 -0.17 -23.58
CA PRO A 766 17.50 0.09 -23.22
C PRO A 766 17.72 1.54 -22.79
N MET A 767 18.40 1.74 -21.66
CA MET A 767 18.51 3.04 -20.97
C MET A 767 19.96 3.54 -20.91
N PRO A 768 20.22 4.81 -21.23
CA PRO A 768 21.51 5.46 -20.97
C PRO A 768 21.95 5.37 -19.50
N GLY A 769 23.23 5.05 -19.27
CA GLY A 769 23.82 4.95 -17.93
C GLY A 769 23.74 3.57 -17.28
N HIS A 770 23.11 2.59 -17.93
CA HIS A 770 23.08 1.20 -17.50
C HIS A 770 24.04 0.38 -18.37
N PRO A 771 25.33 0.27 -17.99
CA PRO A 771 26.33 -0.39 -18.81
C PRO A 771 25.99 -1.87 -19.00
N VAL A 772 26.08 -2.31 -20.25
CA VAL A 772 25.68 -3.65 -20.69
C VAL A 772 26.90 -4.57 -20.61
N SER A 773 26.74 -5.70 -19.92
CA SER A 773 27.82 -6.69 -19.87
C SER A 773 28.04 -7.35 -21.25
N PRO A 774 29.25 -7.86 -21.55
CA PRO A 774 29.52 -8.50 -22.85
C PRO A 774 28.59 -9.68 -23.18
N GLY A 775 28.05 -10.35 -22.16
CA GLY A 775 27.09 -11.45 -22.35
C GLY A 775 25.67 -10.99 -22.70
N GLU A 776 25.30 -9.75 -22.37
CA GLU A 776 23.96 -9.18 -22.58
C GLU A 776 23.89 -8.26 -23.80
N ALA A 777 25.05 -7.82 -24.33
CA ALA A 777 25.16 -6.85 -25.41
C ALA A 777 24.35 -7.21 -26.67
N ALA A 778 24.33 -8.50 -27.05
CA ALA A 778 23.57 -8.97 -28.20
C ALA A 778 22.04 -8.87 -27.98
N GLY A 779 21.57 -9.15 -26.75
CA GLY A 779 20.16 -9.04 -26.40
C GLY A 779 19.70 -7.57 -26.36
N VAL A 780 20.49 -6.70 -25.73
CA VAL A 780 20.19 -5.26 -25.68
C VAL A 780 20.17 -4.64 -27.09
N LEU A 781 21.10 -5.03 -27.95
CA LEU A 781 21.11 -4.60 -29.34
C LEU A 781 19.85 -5.06 -30.10
N GLN A 782 19.39 -6.29 -29.86
CA GLN A 782 18.15 -6.80 -30.43
C GLN A 782 16.93 -5.98 -29.95
N ASP A 783 16.88 -5.63 -28.66
CA ASP A 783 15.82 -4.79 -28.10
C ASP A 783 15.83 -3.36 -28.69
N CYS A 784 17.03 -2.78 -28.90
CA CYS A 784 17.21 -1.50 -29.59
C CYS A 784 16.65 -1.53 -31.02
N GLU A 785 17.00 -2.54 -31.81
CA GLU A 785 16.48 -2.71 -33.18
C GLU A 785 14.97 -2.97 -33.17
N ARG A 786 14.49 -3.77 -32.23
CA ARG A 786 13.05 -4.04 -32.11
C ARG A 786 12.27 -2.77 -31.79
N LEU A 787 12.77 -1.93 -30.89
CA LEU A 787 12.14 -0.65 -30.57
C LEU A 787 12.12 0.29 -31.79
N LYS A 788 13.20 0.34 -32.58
CA LYS A 788 13.25 1.11 -33.84
C LYS A 788 12.20 0.62 -34.84
N GLU A 789 12.06 -0.68 -35.05
CA GLU A 789 11.03 -1.27 -35.91
C GLU A 789 9.61 -0.87 -35.44
N LEU A 790 9.37 -0.91 -34.13
CA LEU A 790 8.09 -0.51 -33.54
C LEU A 790 7.82 0.97 -33.79
N VAL A 791 8.77 1.87 -33.52
CA VAL A 791 8.60 3.30 -33.77
C VAL A 791 8.33 3.58 -35.26
N ALA A 792 9.09 2.95 -36.16
CA ALA A 792 8.92 3.14 -37.60
C ALA A 792 7.56 2.65 -38.11
N SER A 793 7.06 1.54 -37.56
CA SER A 793 5.79 0.92 -37.96
C SER A 793 4.54 1.55 -37.33
N HIS A 794 4.66 2.49 -36.39
CA HIS A 794 3.52 3.17 -35.76
C HIS A 794 3.44 4.63 -36.21
N ASP A 795 2.28 5.25 -36.05
CA ASP A 795 2.03 6.63 -36.47
C ASP A 795 2.20 7.61 -35.30
N ALA A 796 1.89 7.15 -34.08
CA ALA A 796 2.09 7.90 -32.84
C ALA A 796 2.69 7.03 -31.73
N VAL A 797 3.54 7.64 -30.90
CA VAL A 797 4.25 6.99 -29.80
C VAL A 797 4.01 7.77 -28.50
N PHE A 798 3.51 7.07 -27.48
CA PHE A 798 3.29 7.59 -26.14
C PHE A 798 4.41 7.12 -25.22
N LEU A 799 5.17 8.07 -24.67
CA LEU A 799 6.26 7.82 -23.74
C LEU A 799 5.72 7.94 -22.31
N LEU A 800 5.34 6.80 -21.73
CA LEU A 800 4.61 6.67 -20.45
C LEU A 800 5.43 5.92 -19.39
N THR A 801 6.74 5.82 -19.60
CA THR A 801 7.69 5.15 -18.70
C THR A 801 7.91 5.94 -17.40
N ASP A 802 8.51 5.32 -16.40
CA ASP A 802 8.68 5.87 -15.05
C ASP A 802 10.11 6.36 -14.75
N THR A 803 11.00 6.37 -15.75
CA THR A 803 12.37 6.88 -15.64
C THR A 803 12.70 7.91 -16.72
N ARG A 804 13.68 8.78 -16.47
CA ARG A 804 14.09 9.84 -17.41
C ARG A 804 14.82 9.21 -18.60
N GLU A 805 15.75 8.33 -18.31
CA GLU A 805 16.62 7.58 -19.21
C GLU A 805 15.86 6.68 -20.19
N SER A 806 14.79 5.99 -19.75
CA SER A 806 13.95 5.18 -20.66
C SER A 806 13.21 6.00 -21.73
N ARG A 807 13.09 7.32 -21.56
CA ARG A 807 12.48 8.20 -22.57
C ARG A 807 13.45 8.61 -23.67
N TRP A 808 14.77 8.44 -23.48
CA TRP A 808 15.79 8.97 -24.38
C TRP A 808 15.77 8.30 -25.76
N LEU A 809 15.93 6.97 -25.81
CA LEU A 809 15.98 6.24 -27.07
C LEU A 809 14.66 6.36 -27.87
N PRO A 810 13.46 6.23 -27.27
CA PRO A 810 12.22 6.53 -27.97
C PRO A 810 12.14 7.95 -28.53
N THR A 811 12.63 8.95 -27.79
CA THR A 811 12.63 10.36 -28.24
C THR A 811 13.53 10.53 -29.47
N LEU A 812 14.73 9.96 -29.43
CA LEU A 812 15.67 9.97 -30.56
C LEU A 812 15.04 9.35 -31.81
N LEU A 813 14.48 8.16 -31.67
CA LEU A 813 13.87 7.41 -32.78
C LEU A 813 12.65 8.14 -33.35
N CYS A 814 11.74 8.63 -32.51
CA CYS A 814 10.57 9.37 -32.98
C CYS A 814 10.96 10.65 -33.72
N THR A 815 11.98 11.35 -33.22
CA THR A 815 12.49 12.57 -33.87
C THR A 815 13.13 12.24 -35.22
N ASN A 816 13.90 11.15 -35.31
CA ASN A 816 14.52 10.72 -36.56
C ASN A 816 13.48 10.32 -37.62
N GLU A 817 12.46 9.57 -37.21
CA GLU A 817 11.39 9.05 -38.08
C GLU A 817 10.24 10.05 -38.31
N ASN A 818 10.30 11.25 -37.70
CA ASN A 818 9.23 12.25 -37.71
C ASN A 818 7.85 11.70 -37.26
N LYS A 819 7.84 10.90 -36.20
CA LYS A 819 6.61 10.33 -35.61
C LYS A 819 6.01 11.26 -34.57
N ILE A 820 4.68 11.26 -34.45
CA ILE A 820 4.01 11.98 -33.36
C ILE A 820 4.46 11.36 -32.04
N ALA A 821 5.15 12.12 -31.19
CA ALA A 821 5.56 11.67 -29.87
C ALA A 821 4.91 12.51 -28.77
N ILE A 822 4.28 11.84 -27.81
CA ILE A 822 3.64 12.48 -26.65
C ILE A 822 4.24 11.89 -25.38
N THR A 823 4.76 12.76 -24.53
CA THR A 823 5.24 12.37 -23.19
C THR A 823 4.23 12.80 -22.15
N ALA A 824 3.85 11.84 -21.30
CA ALA A 824 3.20 12.12 -20.03
C ALA A 824 4.14 11.70 -18.89
N ALA A 825 4.24 12.54 -17.87
CA ALA A 825 5.05 12.28 -16.69
C ALA A 825 4.35 12.79 -15.44
N LEU A 826 4.54 12.07 -14.33
CA LEU A 826 3.94 12.38 -13.04
C LEU A 826 5.03 12.68 -12.01
N GLY A 827 4.89 13.80 -11.32
CA GLY A 827 5.47 14.04 -10.01
C GLY A 827 4.49 13.63 -8.90
N TYR A 828 4.78 13.99 -7.66
CA TYR A 828 3.93 13.67 -6.51
C TYR A 828 2.52 14.28 -6.64
N ASP A 829 2.45 15.59 -6.87
CA ASP A 829 1.22 16.39 -6.99
C ASP A 829 1.12 17.16 -8.32
N SER A 830 2.11 17.01 -9.20
CA SER A 830 2.21 17.73 -10.47
C SER A 830 2.40 16.79 -11.64
N TYR A 831 2.01 17.21 -12.84
CA TYR A 831 2.15 16.42 -14.06
C TYR A 831 2.64 17.26 -15.23
N LEU A 832 3.27 16.59 -16.18
CA LEU A 832 3.65 17.13 -17.49
C LEU A 832 2.96 16.30 -18.58
N VAL A 833 2.35 16.98 -19.54
CA VAL A 833 1.92 16.40 -20.82
C VAL A 833 2.49 17.29 -21.92
N MET A 834 3.28 16.72 -22.81
CA MET A 834 3.84 17.48 -23.93
C MET A 834 3.90 16.67 -25.21
N ARG A 835 3.79 17.37 -26.34
CA ARG A 835 4.13 16.82 -27.66
C ARG A 835 5.55 17.21 -28.01
N HIS A 836 6.25 16.36 -28.75
CA HIS A 836 7.60 16.66 -29.22
C HIS A 836 7.52 17.38 -30.57
N GLY A 837 8.50 18.25 -30.85
CA GLY A 837 8.63 18.86 -32.17
C GLY A 837 9.11 17.88 -33.24
N ALA A 838 8.85 18.23 -34.50
CA ALA A 838 9.36 17.50 -35.66
C ALA A 838 10.90 17.42 -35.64
N GLY A 839 11.48 16.45 -36.35
CA GLY A 839 12.92 16.33 -36.60
C GLY A 839 13.47 17.42 -37.52
N PRO A 840 14.80 17.63 -37.55
CA PRO A 840 15.44 18.48 -38.54
C PRO A 840 15.30 17.84 -39.92
N GLY A 841 14.96 18.64 -40.92
CA GLY A 841 14.79 18.20 -42.31
C GLY A 841 16.04 17.50 -42.86
N ILE A 842 15.84 16.59 -43.82
CA ILE A 842 16.94 15.94 -44.55
C ILE A 842 17.28 16.88 -45.72
N SER A 843 18.21 17.82 -45.54
CA SER A 843 18.79 18.51 -46.70
C SER A 843 19.66 17.52 -47.46
N CYS A 844 19.08 16.94 -48.51
CA CYS A 844 19.80 16.26 -49.56
C CYS A 844 20.44 17.35 -50.45
N ASP A 845 21.73 17.62 -50.24
CA ASP A 845 22.69 17.91 -51.31
C ASP A 845 24.09 18.12 -50.70
N ALA A 846 24.79 16.99 -50.51
CA ALA A 846 26.21 16.99 -50.25
C ALA A 846 26.98 17.33 -51.55
N SER A 847 26.94 18.60 -51.98
CA SER A 847 27.83 19.07 -53.05
C SER A 847 28.19 20.56 -53.02
N SER A 848 28.31 21.19 -51.85
CA SER A 848 29.05 22.45 -51.75
C SER A 848 29.73 22.64 -50.41
N VAL A 849 31.04 22.86 -50.46
CA VAL A 849 31.95 23.15 -49.33
C VAL A 849 31.75 24.59 -48.82
N ALA A 850 30.51 25.03 -48.69
CA ALA A 850 30.18 26.37 -48.23
C ALA A 850 29.44 26.30 -46.88
N THR A 851 30.19 26.73 -45.87
CA THR A 851 29.78 27.29 -44.59
C THR A 851 29.28 26.35 -43.48
N ALA A 852 30.06 26.35 -42.39
CA ALA A 852 29.82 25.79 -41.07
C ALA A 852 28.60 26.38 -40.32
N THR A 853 27.62 26.93 -41.04
CA THR A 853 26.37 27.51 -40.53
C THR A 853 25.24 26.49 -40.40
N ASP A 854 25.32 25.33 -41.06
CA ASP A 854 24.29 24.27 -40.99
C ASP A 854 24.30 23.45 -39.69
N LYS A 855 25.29 23.65 -38.81
CA LYS A 855 25.32 22.97 -37.50
C LYS A 855 24.25 23.48 -36.51
N LEU A 856 23.54 24.56 -36.85
CA LEU A 856 22.67 25.29 -35.94
C LEU A 856 21.17 25.35 -36.32
N SER A 857 20.71 24.67 -37.37
CA SER A 857 19.31 24.85 -37.79
C SER A 857 18.32 24.28 -36.76
N THR A 858 17.70 25.17 -35.99
CA THR A 858 16.53 24.89 -35.12
C THR A 858 15.22 24.97 -35.91
N GLU A 859 15.32 25.06 -37.23
CA GLU A 859 14.20 25.17 -38.17
C GLU A 859 13.74 23.79 -38.67
N ASP A 860 12.45 23.66 -38.96
CA ASP A 860 11.83 22.49 -39.54
C ASP A 860 11.94 22.50 -41.08
N ALA A 861 11.39 21.47 -41.74
CA ALA A 861 11.37 21.39 -43.20
C ALA A 861 10.61 22.55 -43.89
N LEU A 862 9.84 23.34 -43.13
CA LEU A 862 9.10 24.51 -43.59
C LEU A 862 9.80 25.84 -43.23
N GLY A 863 11.01 25.81 -42.69
CA GLY A 863 11.76 26.99 -42.25
C GLY A 863 11.21 27.63 -40.96
N ARG A 864 10.39 26.90 -40.19
CA ARG A 864 9.79 27.36 -38.92
C ARG A 864 10.56 26.84 -37.74
N GLN A 865 10.61 27.61 -36.65
CA GLN A 865 11.27 27.17 -35.42
C GLN A 865 10.60 25.91 -34.85
N ARG A 866 11.40 24.85 -34.65
CA ARG A 866 10.95 23.55 -34.14
C ARG A 866 10.63 23.61 -32.66
N LEU A 867 9.57 22.92 -32.25
CA LEU A 867 9.29 22.68 -30.84
C LEU A 867 10.34 21.75 -30.22
N GLY A 868 10.55 21.89 -28.92
CA GLY A 868 11.47 21.06 -28.16
C GLY A 868 10.98 19.63 -27.93
N CYS A 869 11.89 18.75 -27.55
CA CYS A 869 11.56 17.46 -26.95
C CYS A 869 11.66 17.55 -25.42
N TYR A 870 11.38 16.44 -24.72
CA TYR A 870 11.50 16.34 -23.26
C TYR A 870 12.88 16.76 -22.72
N PHE A 871 13.96 16.51 -23.48
CA PHE A 871 15.35 16.78 -23.09
C PHE A 871 15.85 18.17 -23.51
N CYS A 872 15.04 19.03 -24.13
CA CYS A 872 15.50 20.36 -24.55
C CYS A 872 15.67 21.35 -23.40
N ASN A 873 14.96 21.14 -22.29
CA ASN A 873 14.95 22.05 -21.15
C ASN A 873 15.93 21.63 -20.04
N ASP A 874 16.84 20.70 -20.35
CA ASP A 874 17.76 20.10 -19.40
C ASP A 874 19.20 20.33 -19.87
N VAL A 875 20.12 20.49 -18.93
CA VAL A 875 21.54 20.76 -19.21
C VAL A 875 22.43 19.55 -18.99
N ILE A 876 21.89 18.40 -18.58
CA ILE A 876 22.66 17.19 -18.24
C ILE A 876 22.20 16.02 -19.13
N ALA A 877 23.09 15.07 -19.47
CA ALA A 877 22.70 13.82 -20.10
C ALA A 877 21.79 12.96 -19.18
N PRO A 878 20.95 12.07 -19.75
CA PRO A 878 20.28 11.03 -18.97
C PRO A 878 21.32 10.03 -18.45
N VAL A 879 21.42 9.89 -17.14
CA VAL A 879 22.30 8.94 -16.43
C VAL A 879 21.45 8.05 -15.52
N ASP A 880 22.02 6.95 -15.03
CA ASP A 880 21.33 6.00 -14.14
C ASP A 880 20.78 6.71 -12.90
N SER A 881 19.46 6.77 -12.84
CA SER A 881 18.71 7.34 -11.71
C SER A 881 18.05 6.27 -10.84
N VAL A 882 18.25 4.98 -11.15
CA VAL A 882 17.49 3.85 -10.59
C VAL A 882 18.29 3.11 -9.52
N SER A 883 19.59 2.88 -9.73
CA SER A 883 20.41 2.00 -8.88
C SER A 883 20.46 2.40 -7.41
N ASN A 884 20.35 3.71 -7.10
CA ASN A 884 20.40 4.25 -5.75
C ASN A 884 19.04 4.71 -5.19
N ARG A 885 17.91 4.32 -5.81
CA ARG A 885 16.58 4.73 -5.35
C ARG A 885 16.20 4.10 -4.02
N THR A 886 15.77 4.92 -3.07
CA THR A 886 15.10 4.47 -1.84
C THR A 886 13.72 3.85 -2.16
N LEU A 887 13.15 3.06 -1.24
CA LEU A 887 11.90 2.33 -1.47
C LEU A 887 10.73 3.23 -1.95
N ASP A 888 10.64 4.44 -1.42
CA ASP A 888 9.65 5.44 -1.82
C ASP A 888 9.91 5.95 -3.26
N GLN A 889 11.16 5.99 -3.72
CA GLN A 889 11.58 6.36 -5.08
C GLN A 889 11.43 5.23 -6.11
N GLN A 890 11.44 3.98 -5.65
CA GLN A 890 11.14 2.80 -6.47
C GLN A 890 9.64 2.64 -6.73
N CYS A 891 8.79 3.20 -5.87
CA CYS A 891 7.34 3.17 -6.04
C CYS A 891 6.84 4.46 -6.72
N THR A 892 5.84 4.32 -7.61
CA THR A 892 5.10 5.48 -8.13
C THR A 892 4.22 6.06 -7.01
N VAL A 893 4.77 7.02 -6.25
CA VAL A 893 4.05 7.73 -5.18
C VAL A 893 3.47 9.02 -5.76
N THR A 894 2.23 8.94 -6.22
CA THR A 894 1.50 10.04 -6.84
C THR A 894 0.09 10.10 -6.29
N ARG A 895 -0.49 11.30 -6.20
CA ARG A 895 -1.90 11.46 -5.83
C ARG A 895 -2.81 10.69 -6.79
N PRO A 896 -3.76 9.85 -6.31
CA PRO A 896 -4.57 8.96 -7.16
C PRO A 896 -5.26 9.60 -8.37
N GLY A 897 -5.78 10.83 -8.26
CA GLY A 897 -6.46 11.51 -9.37
C GLY A 897 -5.53 12.04 -10.46
N LEU A 898 -4.23 12.12 -10.20
CA LEU A 898 -3.25 12.79 -11.06
C LEU A 898 -3.02 12.04 -12.39
N ALA A 899 -2.90 10.71 -12.33
CA ALA A 899 -2.71 9.87 -13.51
C ALA A 899 -3.88 9.98 -14.49
N SER A 900 -5.11 9.96 -13.97
CA SER A 900 -6.33 10.13 -14.76
C SER A 900 -6.38 11.49 -15.45
N ILE A 901 -6.02 12.57 -14.74
CA ILE A 901 -5.97 13.93 -15.30
C ILE A 901 -4.92 14.03 -16.42
N ALA A 902 -3.70 13.55 -16.18
CA ALA A 902 -2.61 13.60 -17.15
C ALA A 902 -2.95 12.78 -18.40
N SER A 903 -3.51 11.58 -18.22
CA SER A 903 -3.89 10.69 -19.33
C SER A 903 -5.00 11.28 -20.19
N GLY A 904 -6.02 11.88 -19.58
CA GLY A 904 -7.08 12.60 -20.30
C GLY A 904 -6.54 13.75 -21.14
N ARG A 905 -5.57 14.52 -20.61
CA ARG A 905 -4.91 15.60 -21.35
C ARG A 905 -4.00 15.09 -22.48
N ALA A 906 -3.32 13.96 -22.28
CA ALA A 906 -2.45 13.35 -23.28
C ALA A 906 -3.24 12.84 -24.50
N ALA A 907 -4.33 12.11 -24.27
CA ALA A 907 -5.19 11.61 -25.34
C ALA A 907 -5.91 12.74 -26.10
N ASP A 908 -6.31 13.80 -25.38
CA ASP A 908 -6.90 14.99 -25.99
C ASP A 908 -5.87 15.78 -26.84
N LEU A 909 -4.64 15.95 -26.35
CA LEU A 909 -3.56 16.56 -27.12
C LEU A 909 -3.29 15.79 -28.42
N PHE A 910 -3.21 14.46 -28.33
CA PHE A 910 -3.06 13.57 -29.47
C PHE A 910 -4.18 13.74 -30.51
N THR A 911 -5.43 13.67 -30.06
CA THR A 911 -6.59 13.74 -30.95
C THR A 911 -6.62 15.07 -31.70
N ARG A 912 -6.27 16.18 -31.02
CA ARG A 912 -6.15 17.51 -31.65
C ARG A 912 -4.99 17.57 -32.65
N MET A 913 -3.83 17.01 -32.33
CA MET A 913 -2.70 16.94 -33.27
C MET A 913 -3.08 16.20 -34.55
N LEU A 914 -3.78 15.08 -34.44
CA LEU A 914 -4.18 14.26 -35.59
C LEU A 914 -5.14 14.99 -36.55
N HIS A 915 -5.99 15.87 -36.01
CA HIS A 915 -6.92 16.68 -36.78
C HIS A 915 -6.34 18.01 -37.27
N HIS A 916 -5.15 18.39 -36.79
CA HIS A 916 -4.50 19.63 -37.21
C HIS A 916 -3.88 19.47 -38.61
N PRO A 917 -4.06 20.44 -39.55
CA PRO A 917 -3.55 20.32 -40.91
C PRO A 917 -2.03 20.13 -40.99
N ASP A 918 -1.28 20.82 -40.12
CA ASP A 918 0.18 20.74 -40.07
C ASP A 918 0.71 19.54 -39.23
N GLY A 919 -0.18 18.76 -38.59
CA GLY A 919 0.21 17.59 -37.79
C GLY A 919 1.35 17.85 -36.80
N ILE A 920 2.48 17.14 -36.96
CA ILE A 920 3.68 17.28 -36.12
C ILE A 920 4.37 18.65 -36.27
N HIS A 921 4.19 19.34 -37.41
CA HIS A 921 4.75 20.67 -37.70
C HIS A 921 3.88 21.81 -37.17
N ALA A 922 2.76 21.50 -36.51
CA ALA A 922 1.86 22.51 -35.98
C ALA A 922 2.55 23.39 -34.92
N PRO A 923 2.42 24.73 -34.99
CA PRO A 923 3.03 25.63 -34.01
C PRO A 923 2.44 25.42 -32.62
N GLY A 924 3.22 25.71 -31.58
CA GLY A 924 2.76 25.62 -30.20
C GLY A 924 1.98 26.87 -29.80
N GLU A 925 0.80 26.68 -29.22
CA GLU A 925 -0.05 27.76 -28.74
C GLU A 925 -0.10 27.82 -27.21
N ILE A 926 -0.36 29.01 -26.66
CA ILE A 926 -0.50 29.26 -25.22
C ILE A 926 -1.95 29.61 -24.93
N ALA A 927 -2.48 29.19 -23.79
CA ALA A 927 -3.82 29.52 -23.34
C ALA A 927 -4.03 31.04 -23.31
N GLY A 928 -5.18 31.50 -23.80
CA GLY A 928 -5.50 32.92 -23.96
C GLY A 928 -5.19 33.49 -25.36
N THR A 929 -4.48 32.74 -26.22
CA THR A 929 -4.39 33.08 -27.64
C THR A 929 -5.69 32.72 -28.37
N SER A 930 -6.20 33.64 -29.19
CA SER A 930 -7.37 33.41 -30.03
C SER A 930 -6.99 32.48 -31.19
N SER A 931 -7.16 31.17 -31.04
CA SER A 931 -6.99 30.25 -32.16
C SER A 931 -8.27 30.23 -33.02
N GLY A 932 -8.13 30.41 -34.33
CA GLY A 932 -9.24 30.27 -35.30
C GLY A 932 -9.57 28.81 -35.63
N HIS A 933 -9.01 27.84 -34.89
CA HIS A 933 -9.10 26.42 -35.17
C HIS A 933 -10.34 25.79 -34.54
N GLN A 934 -11.07 24.99 -35.32
CA GLN A 934 -12.32 24.34 -34.92
C GLN A 934 -12.17 23.40 -33.70
N HIS A 935 -10.95 22.90 -33.42
CA HIS A 935 -10.65 21.92 -32.36
C HIS A 935 -9.98 22.53 -31.11
N GLY A 936 -9.92 23.86 -31.00
CA GLY A 936 -9.28 24.58 -29.89
C GLY A 936 -7.79 24.81 -30.08
N ILE A 937 -7.10 25.15 -29.00
CA ILE A 937 -5.67 25.47 -29.05
C ILE A 937 -4.82 24.20 -29.13
N LEU A 938 -3.58 24.30 -29.63
CA LEU A 938 -2.65 23.16 -29.66
C LEU A 938 -1.35 23.45 -28.88
N PRO A 939 -1.34 23.20 -27.55
CA PRO A 939 -0.20 23.53 -26.72
C PRO A 939 1.01 22.64 -27.02
N HIS A 940 2.20 23.17 -26.77
CA HIS A 940 3.43 22.37 -26.79
C HIS A 940 3.56 21.56 -25.49
N GLN A 941 3.53 22.24 -24.33
CA GLN A 941 3.59 21.61 -23.02
C GLN A 941 2.43 22.09 -22.15
N MET A 942 1.86 21.16 -21.38
CA MET A 942 0.91 21.39 -20.31
C MET A 942 1.52 20.91 -19.00
N ARG A 943 1.66 21.82 -18.03
CA ARG A 943 2.09 21.51 -16.67
C ARG A 943 0.97 21.84 -15.71
N GLY A 944 0.51 20.86 -14.94
CA GLY A 944 -0.52 21.09 -13.94
C GLY A 944 -0.03 20.73 -12.55
N SER A 945 -0.47 21.50 -11.55
CA SER A 945 -0.32 21.17 -10.14
C SER A 945 -1.69 20.95 -9.51
N LEU A 946 -1.83 19.87 -8.74
CA LEU A 946 -3.00 19.66 -7.91
C LEU A 946 -2.98 20.57 -6.70
N SER A 947 -1.85 20.74 -6.00
CA SER A 947 -1.76 21.56 -4.77
C SER A 947 -2.27 22.99 -4.98
N GLN A 948 -1.99 23.56 -6.14
CA GLN A 948 -2.42 24.91 -6.54
C GLN A 948 -3.61 24.93 -7.50
N TYR A 949 -4.08 23.77 -7.95
CA TYR A 949 -5.10 23.63 -9.00
C TYR A 949 -4.85 24.54 -10.23
N ASN A 950 -3.59 24.63 -10.66
CA ASN A 950 -3.20 25.43 -11.82
C ASN A 950 -2.95 24.55 -13.05
N LEU A 951 -3.02 25.17 -14.22
CA LEU A 951 -2.65 24.56 -15.50
C LEU A 951 -1.91 25.61 -16.32
N LEU A 952 -0.62 25.38 -16.52
CA LEU A 952 0.25 26.21 -17.33
C LEU A 952 0.41 25.59 -18.71
N THR A 953 0.29 26.42 -19.74
CA THR A 953 0.67 26.06 -21.10
C THR A 953 1.97 26.77 -21.43
N LEU A 954 2.99 26.00 -21.79
CA LEU A 954 4.34 26.52 -22.02
C LEU A 954 4.79 26.21 -23.44
N LEU A 955 5.54 27.14 -24.00
CA LEU A 955 6.22 26.99 -25.28
C LEU A 955 7.72 26.80 -25.02
N GLY A 956 8.34 25.92 -25.79
CA GLY A 956 9.73 25.57 -25.65
C GLY A 956 10.24 25.09 -27.01
N TYR A 957 11.35 25.64 -27.45
CA TYR A 957 11.87 25.36 -28.78
C TYR A 957 13.02 24.36 -28.72
N SER A 958 13.33 23.75 -29.87
CA SER A 958 14.45 22.83 -29.97
C SER A 958 15.78 23.56 -29.70
N SER A 959 16.63 22.98 -28.87
CA SER A 959 17.98 23.48 -28.61
C SER A 959 19.00 22.76 -29.49
N SER A 960 19.99 23.50 -29.98
CA SER A 960 21.18 22.95 -30.66
C SER A 960 21.99 22.02 -29.75
N ASN A 961 21.90 22.21 -28.42
CA ASN A 961 22.65 21.48 -27.42
C ASN A 961 21.85 20.30 -26.81
N CYS A 962 20.64 20.04 -27.30
CA CYS A 962 19.80 18.96 -26.77
C CYS A 962 20.45 17.58 -26.99
N THR A 963 20.49 16.76 -25.93
CA THR A 963 21.07 15.40 -25.93
C THR A 963 20.23 14.34 -26.66
N ALA A 964 19.04 14.70 -27.17
CA ALA A 964 18.15 13.77 -27.87
C ALA A 964 17.75 14.22 -29.28
N CYS A 965 17.31 15.48 -29.46
CA CYS A 965 16.70 15.94 -30.72
C CYS A 965 17.55 16.96 -31.52
N SER A 966 18.78 17.22 -31.09
CA SER A 966 19.68 18.15 -31.79
C SER A 966 20.15 17.57 -33.13
N ASN A 967 20.54 18.45 -34.06
CA ASN A 967 21.06 18.03 -35.35
C ASN A 967 22.36 17.22 -35.21
N ALA A 968 23.20 17.54 -34.22
CA ALA A 968 24.44 16.81 -33.93
C ALA A 968 24.15 15.35 -33.53
N VAL A 969 23.23 15.13 -32.60
CA VAL A 969 22.83 13.79 -32.14
C VAL A 969 22.20 12.98 -33.27
N LEU A 970 21.29 13.59 -34.04
CA LEU A 970 20.61 12.90 -35.13
C LEU A 970 21.55 12.58 -36.30
N SER A 971 22.48 13.48 -36.62
CA SER A 971 23.51 13.23 -37.64
C SER A 971 24.42 12.07 -37.24
N GLU A 972 24.82 12.01 -35.97
CA GLU A 972 25.66 10.93 -35.46
C GLU A 972 24.91 9.59 -35.44
N TYR A 973 23.64 9.59 -35.03
CA TYR A 973 22.77 8.40 -35.11
C TYR A 973 22.58 7.93 -36.56
N ARG A 974 22.31 8.83 -37.51
CA ARG A 974 22.17 8.48 -38.94
C ARG A 974 23.47 7.92 -39.53
N ARG A 975 24.63 8.35 -39.03
CA ARG A 975 25.95 7.90 -39.48
C ARG A 975 26.35 6.54 -38.92
N ARG A 976 26.06 6.26 -37.66
CA ARG A 976 26.55 5.07 -36.93
C ARG A 976 25.48 4.06 -36.54
N GLY A 977 24.20 4.41 -36.64
CA GLY A 977 23.09 3.55 -36.25
C GLY A 977 23.17 3.11 -34.78
N MET A 978 22.97 1.81 -34.55
CA MET A 978 22.95 1.26 -33.19
C MET A 978 24.31 1.23 -32.49
N ASP A 979 25.42 1.32 -33.22
CA ASP A 979 26.74 1.45 -32.58
C ASP A 979 26.84 2.75 -31.77
N PHE A 980 26.19 3.83 -32.22
CA PHE A 980 26.07 5.06 -31.45
C PHE A 980 25.16 4.87 -30.22
N VAL A 981 24.01 4.22 -30.41
CA VAL A 981 23.07 3.95 -29.30
C VAL A 981 23.73 3.11 -28.21
N MET A 982 24.44 2.04 -28.58
CA MET A 982 25.18 1.19 -27.64
C MET A 982 26.30 1.95 -26.94
N GLN A 983 27.01 2.86 -27.62
CA GLN A 983 27.98 3.73 -26.96
C GLN A 983 27.29 4.60 -25.90
N VAL A 984 26.18 5.26 -26.24
CA VAL A 984 25.44 6.13 -25.30
C VAL A 984 24.88 5.36 -24.10
N ILE A 985 24.42 4.12 -24.31
CA ILE A 985 23.94 3.27 -23.22
C ILE A 985 25.03 3.05 -22.18
N ASN A 986 26.24 2.73 -22.64
CA ASN A 986 27.39 2.45 -21.78
C ASN A 986 28.08 3.72 -21.24
N GLU A 987 28.11 4.79 -22.03
CA GLU A 987 28.86 6.03 -21.77
C GLU A 987 27.99 7.27 -22.09
N PRO A 988 27.00 7.61 -21.24
CA PRO A 988 26.05 8.69 -21.53
C PRO A 988 26.69 10.08 -21.60
N THR A 989 27.84 10.29 -20.94
CA THR A 989 28.59 11.56 -20.99
C THR A 989 29.05 11.92 -22.40
N TYR A 990 29.17 10.94 -23.30
CA TYR A 990 29.47 11.19 -24.71
C TYR A 990 28.44 12.12 -25.38
N LEU A 991 27.18 12.10 -24.93
CA LEU A 991 26.15 13.01 -25.43
C LEU A 991 26.46 14.47 -25.09
N GLU A 992 27.01 14.74 -23.90
CA GLU A 992 27.32 16.09 -23.46
C GLU A 992 28.48 16.69 -24.27
N ASP A 993 29.48 15.86 -24.58
CA ASP A 993 30.58 16.23 -25.46
C ASP A 993 30.10 16.47 -26.89
N LEU A 994 29.25 15.58 -27.42
CA LEU A 994 28.71 15.69 -28.78
C LEU A 994 27.86 16.95 -28.99
N THR A 995 27.09 17.36 -27.97
CA THR A 995 26.21 18.53 -28.05
C THR A 995 26.86 19.82 -27.58
N GLY A 996 28.12 19.79 -27.13
CA GLY A 996 28.83 20.95 -26.60
C GLY A 996 28.32 21.41 -25.23
N LEU A 997 27.55 20.59 -24.51
CA LEU A 997 27.14 20.87 -23.13
C LEU A 997 28.33 20.85 -22.18
N THR A 998 29.31 19.97 -22.40
CA THR A 998 30.54 19.93 -21.59
C THR A 998 31.28 21.26 -21.61
N ASP A 999 31.40 21.89 -22.79
CA ASP A 999 32.05 23.19 -22.93
C ASP A 999 31.19 24.32 -22.36
N LEU A 1000 29.85 24.22 -22.50
CA LEU A 1000 28.91 25.16 -21.89
C LEU A 1000 29.06 25.17 -20.36
N MET A 1001 29.05 23.99 -19.71
CA MET A 1001 29.22 23.85 -18.25
C MET A 1001 30.58 24.39 -17.77
N LYS A 1002 31.65 24.12 -18.51
CA LYS A 1002 32.98 24.67 -18.22
C LYS A 1002 32.96 26.20 -18.29
N SER A 1003 32.34 26.80 -19.31
CA SER A 1003 32.27 28.25 -19.47
C SER A 1003 31.50 28.96 -18.36
N THR A 1004 30.46 28.33 -17.80
CA THR A 1004 29.70 28.87 -16.66
C THR A 1004 30.50 28.80 -15.35
N SER A 1005 31.34 27.78 -15.20
CA SER A 1005 32.22 27.61 -14.02
C SER A 1005 33.29 28.70 -13.92
N TYR A 1006 33.71 29.30 -15.05
CA TYR A 1006 34.61 30.45 -15.09
C TYR A 1006 33.91 31.79 -14.78
N SER A 1007 32.58 31.81 -14.79
CA SER A 1007 31.76 33.01 -14.60
C SER A 1007 31.17 33.04 -13.18
N GLN A 1008 32.00 32.86 -12.14
CA GLN A 1008 31.59 33.12 -10.76
C GLN A 1008 31.23 34.60 -10.63
N VAL A 1009 29.93 34.90 -10.66
CA VAL A 1009 29.37 36.15 -10.17
C VAL A 1009 29.63 36.17 -8.66
N GLU A 1010 30.40 37.15 -8.19
CA GLU A 1010 30.49 37.50 -6.77
C GLU A 1010 29.08 37.88 -6.30
N TRP A 1011 28.46 36.98 -5.53
CA TRP A 1011 27.36 37.39 -4.66
C TRP A 1011 28.02 38.24 -3.57
N VAL A 1012 27.87 39.56 -3.69
CA VAL A 1012 28.23 40.48 -2.61
C VAL A 1012 27.24 40.21 -1.49
N ASP A 1013 27.68 39.50 -0.44
CA ASP A 1013 26.94 39.43 0.81
C ASP A 1013 26.83 40.88 1.33
N GLU A 1014 25.64 41.47 1.27
CA GLU A 1014 25.31 42.64 2.07
C GLU A 1014 25.46 42.23 3.53
N THR A 1015 26.57 42.63 4.16
CA THR A 1015 26.71 42.58 5.60
C THR A 1015 25.70 43.54 6.20
N ASP A 1016 24.63 43.00 6.78
CA ASP A 1016 23.75 43.71 7.71
C ASP A 1016 24.59 44.13 8.93
N GLU A 1017 25.14 45.35 8.87
CA GLU A 1017 25.44 46.14 10.05
C GLU A 1017 24.10 46.56 10.66
N ASP A 1018 23.68 45.91 11.74
CA ASP A 1018 22.78 46.53 12.73
C ASP A 1018 23.08 45.95 14.12
N GLU A 1019 24.08 46.56 14.79
CA GLU A 1019 23.95 46.83 16.21
C GLU A 1019 22.71 47.73 16.41
N PHE A 1020 21.87 47.43 17.40
CA PHE A 1020 21.56 48.32 18.54
C PHE A 1020 20.28 47.89 19.28
N VAL A 1021 20.50 47.39 20.51
CA VAL A 1021 19.91 47.85 21.79
C VAL A 1021 18.46 47.49 22.17
N GLU A 1022 18.39 46.94 23.40
CA GLU A 1022 17.23 46.79 24.30
C GLU A 1022 16.31 48.03 24.34
N VAL A 1023 14.99 47.81 24.20
CA VAL A 1023 13.92 48.20 25.16
C VAL A 1023 12.78 47.20 25.06
#